data_AF-A9UPT6-F1
#
_entry.id   AF-A9UPT6-F1
#
_cell.length_a   1.000
_cell.length_b   1.000
_cell.length_c   1.000
_cell.angle_alpha   90.00
_cell.angle_beta   90.00
_cell.angle_gamma   90.00
#
_symmetry.space_group_name_H-M   'P 1'
#
loop_
_entity.id
_entity.type
_entity.pdbx_description
1 polymer ?
#
loop_
_entity_poly.entity_id
_entity_poly.type
_entity_poly.pdbx_seq_one_letter_code
_entity_poly.pdbx_strand_id
1 'polypeptide(L)'
;MAQGDLRETLLLAIVVLALASNMLHIYMKDHEAYPHSRDLEIPHARRAGEPRQMPLPGQANPLVDDDYDEYDGPVEPAPPQGGRFQKKVPAPAPAPAQEPPPPPPPPPALDEETRRRDEEKLVQDMLHFDEAAETETDLILAEGPTERIWLFNGDPTSHRCLTRISNNQVFMDWCIENHFDKQQWQARDKGTLGFRTPEGEAFCLTANERRLKTAKCISSDEPSQVFEFKPSVGLVHVASNLCVTAPGLSYIEAVLTPCATAQKQWFMRVNNNIVPIGFEPWLLYFARRRKANMDKYGLEVRQVMNEIATRPRPKYIHRRVVVHFADDHHFGAQPQFRWWVKTWRELKLNEPDQAMDVIIFGGKKVLSGIGHGCEFVTLKEKTSPPPEGSPGVCWLIEFAGAAEREPENYDGWFNSVEILVNKDTRPLLEQYETLLRADADTFPSPRFRDYWLDYVYMGENAAYSTRYARHKLANAAAAMGLNYSSVTNIASTYYGPAHDVLNIAALTVAAGKFARYFLFAEGTPCKLPLGLRPKDAMCEWGSGLHEGVMLLYSQDIAVNHLLTTDIDIRLHPKSQYDAGTTNLVHPCTFLMYHIYHGAERFSKFAFASNNYQNLDMADFDLNTVRDYTTWLALTANNQGKNGDIPFEKVGRDLSKLCDNWKE
;
A
#
# COMPACT_ATOMS: atom_id res chain seq x y z
N MET A 1 -61.92 17.88 -15.76
CA MET A 1 -60.80 16.89 -15.80
C MET A 1 -59.64 17.43 -16.64
N ALA A 2 -59.03 18.58 -16.29
CA ALA A 2 -57.93 19.15 -17.11
C ALA A 2 -56.93 20.02 -16.30
N GLN A 3 -56.75 19.73 -15.00
CA GLN A 3 -55.76 20.44 -14.17
C GLN A 3 -54.79 19.51 -13.41
N GLY A 4 -55.03 18.20 -13.40
CA GLY A 4 -54.11 17.22 -12.80
C GLY A 4 -52.89 16.91 -13.69
N ASP A 5 -53.09 16.91 -15.01
CA ASP A 5 -52.10 16.42 -15.99
C ASP A 5 -50.90 17.36 -16.19
N LEU A 6 -51.11 18.67 -15.97
CA LEU A 6 -50.07 19.67 -16.20
C LEU A 6 -48.97 19.60 -15.13
N ARG A 7 -49.30 19.21 -13.90
CA ARG A 7 -48.32 19.11 -12.80
C ARG A 7 -47.40 17.90 -12.96
N GLU A 8 -47.94 16.76 -13.36
CA GLU A 8 -47.14 15.55 -13.58
C GLU A 8 -46.24 15.70 -14.82
N THR A 9 -46.77 16.29 -15.89
CA THR A 9 -45.99 16.61 -17.10
C THR A 9 -44.85 17.59 -16.79
N LEU A 10 -45.11 18.61 -15.96
CA LEU A 10 -44.08 19.58 -15.56
C LEU A 10 -43.02 18.94 -14.66
N LEU A 11 -43.42 18.05 -13.74
CA LEU A 11 -42.48 17.33 -12.87
C LEU A 11 -41.56 16.42 -13.69
N LEU A 12 -42.13 15.69 -14.66
CA LEU A 12 -41.38 14.81 -15.54
C LEU A 12 -40.39 15.61 -16.41
N ALA A 13 -40.81 16.76 -16.95
CA ALA A 13 -39.94 17.65 -17.71
C ALA A 13 -38.77 18.18 -16.88
N ILE A 14 -39.00 18.53 -15.61
CA ILE A 14 -37.94 18.99 -14.69
C ILE A 14 -36.94 17.86 -14.40
N VAL A 15 -37.41 16.64 -14.18
CA VAL A 15 -36.53 15.48 -13.93
C VAL A 15 -35.68 15.16 -15.16
N VAL A 16 -36.27 15.19 -16.37
CA VAL A 16 -35.54 14.96 -17.62
C VAL A 16 -34.49 16.05 -17.87
N LEU A 17 -34.83 17.32 -17.63
CA LEU A 17 -33.88 18.43 -17.74
C LEU A 17 -32.74 18.34 -16.72
N ALA A 18 -33.03 17.92 -15.49
CA ALA A 18 -32.02 17.71 -14.47
C ALA A 18 -31.06 16.57 -14.84
N LEU A 19 -31.57 15.46 -15.37
CA LEU A 19 -30.75 14.33 -15.83
C LEU A 19 -29.91 14.71 -17.06
N ALA A 20 -30.48 15.42 -18.03
CA ALA A 20 -29.75 15.89 -19.21
C ALA A 20 -28.65 16.89 -18.84
N SER A 21 -28.92 17.80 -17.90
CA SER A 21 -27.91 18.74 -17.37
C SER A 21 -26.77 18.00 -16.66
N ASN A 22 -27.08 16.96 -15.88
CA ASN A 22 -26.08 16.16 -15.18
C ASN A 22 -25.22 15.34 -16.17
N MET A 23 -25.82 14.75 -17.20
CA MET A 23 -25.08 14.06 -18.27
C MET A 23 -24.20 15.02 -19.08
N LEU A 24 -24.70 16.23 -19.40
CA LEU A 24 -23.92 17.24 -20.11
C LEU A 24 -22.75 17.74 -19.25
N HIS A 25 -22.95 17.88 -17.93
CA HIS A 25 -21.89 18.27 -17.01
C HIS A 25 -20.79 17.20 -16.90
N ILE A 26 -21.17 15.91 -16.86
CA ILE A 26 -20.22 14.78 -16.90
C ILE A 26 -19.45 14.78 -18.23
N TYR A 27 -20.15 14.91 -19.36
CA TYR A 27 -19.56 14.93 -20.69
C TYR A 27 -18.57 16.09 -20.89
N MET A 28 -18.90 17.30 -20.42
CA MET A 28 -18.01 18.47 -20.52
C MET A 28 -16.76 18.32 -19.63
N LYS A 29 -16.91 17.70 -18.45
CA LYS A 29 -15.78 17.47 -17.52
C LYS A 29 -14.77 16.45 -18.05
N ASP A 30 -15.21 15.48 -18.85
CA ASP A 30 -14.34 14.52 -19.54
C ASP A 30 -13.62 15.11 -20.76
N HIS A 31 -14.06 16.26 -21.29
CA HIS A 31 -13.43 16.92 -22.44
C HIS A 31 -12.52 18.10 -22.07
N GLU A 32 -12.62 18.68 -20.86
CA GLU A 32 -11.71 19.73 -20.40
C GLU A 32 -10.40 19.20 -19.77
N ALA A 33 -10.29 17.89 -19.50
CA ALA A 33 -9.11 17.29 -18.86
C ALA A 33 -7.95 16.96 -19.83
N TYR A 34 -8.05 17.29 -21.13
CA TYR A 34 -6.97 17.12 -22.10
C TYR A 34 -6.70 18.42 -22.85
N PRO A 35 -5.63 19.17 -22.55
CA PRO A 35 -5.15 20.17 -23.48
C PRO A 35 -4.62 19.44 -24.72
N HIS A 36 -5.20 19.78 -25.88
CA HIS A 36 -4.72 19.41 -27.21
C HIS A 36 -3.19 19.48 -27.27
N SER A 37 -2.54 18.33 -27.44
CA SER A 37 -1.15 18.28 -27.85
C SER A 37 -1.08 18.88 -29.25
N ARG A 38 -0.43 20.05 -29.34
CA ARG A 38 -0.02 20.64 -30.61
C ARG A 38 0.92 19.68 -31.34
N ASP A 39 0.64 19.54 -32.62
CA ASP A 39 1.41 18.93 -33.70
C ASP A 39 2.92 18.73 -33.40
N LEU A 40 3.31 17.49 -33.15
CA LEU A 40 4.65 17.01 -33.44
C LEU A 40 4.64 16.50 -34.88
N GLU A 41 5.12 17.35 -35.79
CA GLU A 41 5.37 16.99 -37.18
C GLU A 41 6.34 15.80 -37.25
N ILE A 42 5.84 14.67 -37.77
CA ILE A 42 6.65 13.51 -38.16
C ILE A 42 7.28 13.83 -39.53
N PRO A 43 8.62 13.85 -39.68
CA PRO A 43 9.22 14.07 -40.98
C PRO A 43 8.93 12.90 -41.92
N HIS A 44 8.36 13.25 -43.07
CA HIS A 44 8.05 12.38 -44.19
C HIS A 44 9.17 11.40 -44.58
N ALA A 45 8.73 10.16 -44.83
CA ALA A 45 9.44 9.16 -45.62
C ALA A 45 9.93 9.74 -46.97
N ARG A 46 11.23 9.56 -47.27
CA ARG A 46 11.75 9.65 -48.64
C ARG A 46 12.11 8.26 -49.15
N ARG A 47 11.71 8.03 -50.41
CA ARG A 47 11.89 6.82 -51.21
C ARG A 47 13.36 6.54 -51.53
N ALA A 48 13.65 5.23 -51.57
CA ALA A 48 14.58 4.46 -52.40
C ALA A 48 15.69 5.17 -53.20
N GLY A 49 16.93 4.71 -53.01
CA GLY A 49 18.04 4.89 -53.95
C GLY A 49 19.43 4.62 -53.37
N GLU A 50 19.91 3.38 -53.53
CA GLU A 50 21.33 2.93 -53.53
C GLU A 50 22.16 2.81 -52.23
N PRO A 51 23.12 1.85 -52.19
CA PRO A 51 23.60 1.25 -50.96
C PRO A 51 24.83 1.98 -50.40
N ARG A 52 24.86 2.20 -49.08
CA ARG A 52 26.09 2.56 -48.37
C ARG A 52 26.46 1.49 -47.36
N GLN A 53 27.71 1.05 -47.47
CA GLN A 53 28.40 0.06 -46.67
C GLN A 53 28.33 0.36 -45.17
N MET A 54 28.11 -0.68 -44.38
CA MET A 54 28.25 -0.66 -42.91
C MET A 54 29.73 -0.50 -42.52
N PRO A 55 30.07 0.36 -41.53
CA PRO A 55 31.26 0.17 -40.72
C PRO A 55 30.98 -0.81 -39.58
N LEU A 56 31.95 -1.68 -39.33
CA LEU A 56 32.04 -2.65 -38.23
C LEU A 56 32.09 -1.97 -36.83
N PRO A 57 31.75 -2.72 -35.76
CA PRO A 57 31.48 -2.17 -34.44
C PRO A 57 32.76 -1.89 -33.64
N GLY A 58 32.79 -0.76 -32.93
CA GLY A 58 33.81 -0.47 -31.93
C GLY A 58 33.57 0.86 -31.25
N GLN A 59 33.51 0.82 -29.92
CA GLN A 59 33.51 1.93 -28.95
C GLN A 59 32.12 2.48 -28.55
N ALA A 60 31.53 1.81 -27.56
CA ALA A 60 30.62 2.42 -26.60
C ALA A 60 31.42 2.88 -25.37
N ASN A 61 31.07 4.06 -24.83
CA ASN A 61 31.54 4.54 -23.52
C ASN A 61 30.82 3.78 -22.39
N PRO A 62 31.43 3.63 -21.20
CA PRO A 62 30.90 2.80 -20.13
C PRO A 62 29.77 3.51 -19.38
N LEU A 63 28.67 2.78 -19.21
CA LEU A 63 27.67 3.03 -18.18
C LEU A 63 28.19 2.50 -16.84
N VAL A 64 27.82 3.19 -15.78
CA VAL A 64 28.17 2.93 -14.39
C VAL A 64 27.58 1.57 -13.96
N ASP A 65 28.45 0.64 -13.58
CA ASP A 65 28.10 -0.62 -12.94
C ASP A 65 27.68 -0.36 -11.49
N ASP A 66 26.51 -0.87 -11.11
CA ASP A 66 26.14 -1.11 -9.71
C ASP A 66 26.73 -2.46 -9.30
N ASP A 67 27.68 -2.44 -8.36
CA ASP A 67 28.35 -3.61 -7.79
C ASP A 67 27.35 -4.57 -7.10
N TYR A 68 27.19 -5.76 -7.68
CA TYR A 68 26.70 -6.94 -6.97
C TYR A 68 27.82 -7.99 -6.98
N ASP A 69 28.38 -8.27 -5.80
CA ASP A 69 29.39 -9.30 -5.61
C ASP A 69 28.80 -10.71 -5.88
N GLU A 70 29.24 -11.31 -6.99
CA GLU A 70 28.96 -12.67 -7.41
C GLU A 70 29.97 -13.62 -6.75
N TYR A 71 29.50 -14.49 -5.85
CA TYR A 71 30.33 -15.49 -5.17
C TYR A 71 30.22 -16.84 -5.91
N ASP A 72 31.16 -17.09 -6.83
CA ASP A 72 31.29 -18.36 -7.55
C ASP A 72 32.10 -19.38 -6.74
N GLY A 73 31.40 -20.37 -6.19
CA GLY A 73 32.00 -21.59 -5.62
C GLY A 73 31.31 -22.83 -6.20
N PRO A 74 32.05 -23.88 -6.63
CA PRO A 74 31.45 -25.05 -7.24
C PRO A 74 30.71 -25.90 -6.19
N VAL A 75 29.41 -26.10 -6.41
CA VAL A 75 28.58 -27.00 -5.58
C VAL A 75 28.49 -28.36 -6.27
N GLU A 76 29.02 -29.40 -5.60
CA GLU A 76 28.85 -30.80 -6.01
C GLU A 76 27.38 -31.25 -5.86
N PRO A 77 26.86 -32.10 -6.78
CA PRO A 77 25.47 -32.52 -6.75
C PRO A 77 25.21 -33.55 -5.63
N ALA A 78 24.17 -33.28 -4.83
CA ALA A 78 23.65 -34.22 -3.84
C ALA A 78 22.96 -35.43 -4.51
N PRO A 79 23.06 -36.65 -3.95
CA PRO A 79 22.47 -37.84 -4.53
C PRO A 79 20.95 -37.95 -4.25
N PRO A 80 20.19 -38.69 -5.10
CA PRO A 80 18.74 -38.76 -5.01
C PRO A 80 18.28 -39.63 -3.84
N GLN A 81 17.34 -39.11 -3.04
CA GLN A 81 16.67 -39.89 -2.01
C GLN A 81 15.40 -40.54 -2.55
N GLY A 82 15.40 -41.87 -2.64
CA GLY A 82 14.22 -42.68 -2.84
C GLY A 82 14.50 -44.14 -2.50
N GLY A 83 13.85 -44.67 -1.46
CA GLY A 83 13.80 -46.11 -1.19
C GLY A 83 13.83 -46.51 0.29
N ARG A 84 12.64 -46.70 0.89
CA ARG A 84 12.46 -47.43 2.15
C ARG A 84 12.94 -48.88 1.99
N PHE A 85 14.04 -49.24 2.65
CA PHE A 85 14.33 -50.63 3.05
C PHE A 85 14.79 -50.65 4.51
N GLN A 86 13.99 -51.28 5.37
CA GLN A 86 14.33 -51.51 6.77
C GLN A 86 15.46 -52.55 6.86
N LYS A 87 16.64 -52.13 7.34
CA LYS A 87 17.67 -53.03 7.87
C LYS A 87 17.93 -52.65 9.33
N LYS A 88 17.68 -53.59 10.25
CA LYS A 88 18.06 -53.50 11.67
C LYS A 88 19.58 -53.37 11.77
N VAL A 89 20.04 -52.22 12.25
CA VAL A 89 21.44 -51.97 12.67
C VAL A 89 21.50 -52.04 14.20
N PRO A 90 22.54 -52.63 14.82
CA PRO A 90 22.65 -52.74 16.27
C PRO A 90 22.85 -51.37 16.92
N ALA A 91 22.33 -51.22 18.15
CA ALA A 91 22.43 -49.97 18.91
C ALA A 91 23.90 -49.53 19.10
N PRO A 92 24.24 -48.25 18.83
CA PRO A 92 25.56 -47.72 19.10
C PRO A 92 25.75 -47.56 20.62
N ALA A 93 26.99 -47.80 21.06
CA ALA A 93 27.43 -47.61 22.44
C ALA A 93 27.21 -46.14 22.89
N PRO A 94 26.96 -45.90 24.19
CA PRO A 94 26.71 -44.55 24.69
C PRO A 94 27.94 -43.67 24.50
N ALA A 95 27.74 -42.52 23.85
CA ALA A 95 28.76 -41.50 23.71
C ALA A 95 29.16 -40.95 25.10
N PRO A 96 30.44 -40.62 25.31
CA PRO A 96 30.87 -39.97 26.55
C PRO A 96 30.16 -38.63 26.71
N ALA A 97 29.77 -38.31 27.94
CA ALA A 97 29.09 -37.07 28.29
C ALA A 97 29.88 -35.87 27.75
N GLN A 98 29.30 -35.16 26.78
CA GLN A 98 29.81 -33.87 26.34
C GLN A 98 29.64 -32.90 27.50
N GLU A 99 30.74 -32.26 27.90
CA GLU A 99 30.68 -31.09 28.77
C GLU A 99 29.76 -30.04 28.15
N PRO A 100 28.91 -29.37 28.94
CA PRO A 100 28.02 -28.35 28.43
C PRO A 100 28.83 -27.29 27.69
N PRO A 101 28.36 -26.81 26.52
CA PRO A 101 29.05 -25.76 25.79
C PRO A 101 29.25 -24.55 26.71
N PRO A 102 30.41 -23.87 26.62
CA PRO A 102 30.63 -22.66 27.39
C PRO A 102 29.49 -21.68 27.11
N PRO A 103 28.99 -20.97 28.14
CA PRO A 103 27.95 -19.98 27.95
C PRO A 103 28.37 -19.00 26.86
N PRO A 104 27.42 -18.55 26.00
CA PRO A 104 27.73 -17.59 24.97
C PRO A 104 28.44 -16.38 25.58
N PRO A 105 29.44 -15.78 24.89
CA PRO A 105 30.09 -14.59 25.40
C PRO A 105 29.00 -13.55 25.70
N PRO A 106 29.08 -12.85 26.85
CA PRO A 106 28.13 -11.80 27.14
C PRO A 106 28.13 -10.81 25.96
N PRO A 107 26.96 -10.23 25.62
CA PRO A 107 26.90 -9.21 24.58
C PRO A 107 27.97 -8.15 24.86
N PRO A 108 28.59 -7.55 23.83
CA PRO A 108 29.62 -6.54 24.03
C PRO A 108 29.08 -5.52 25.03
N ALA A 109 29.82 -5.36 26.14
CA ALA A 109 29.41 -4.44 27.18
C ALA A 109 29.19 -3.07 26.53
N LEU A 110 27.99 -2.51 26.70
CA LEU A 110 27.71 -1.10 26.42
C LEU A 110 28.87 -0.30 26.99
N ASP A 111 29.44 0.61 26.20
CA ASP A 111 30.55 1.42 26.67
C ASP A 111 30.17 2.11 28.00
N GLU A 112 31.18 2.37 28.82
CA GLU A 112 31.01 2.88 30.19
C GLU A 112 30.18 4.18 30.22
N GLU A 113 30.20 4.95 29.12
CA GLU A 113 29.40 6.16 28.91
C GLU A 113 27.90 5.83 28.70
N THR A 114 27.61 4.77 27.94
CA THR A 114 26.25 4.28 27.68
C THR A 114 25.64 3.61 28.91
N ARG A 115 26.43 2.86 29.69
CA ARG A 115 25.97 2.29 30.97
C ARG A 115 25.67 3.38 32.01
N ARG A 116 26.50 4.42 32.09
CA ARG A 116 26.27 5.59 32.97
C ARG A 116 24.98 6.35 32.61
N ARG A 117 24.63 6.43 31.34
CA ARG A 117 23.42 7.12 30.83
C ARG A 117 22.13 6.30 31.01
N ASP A 118 22.24 4.97 31.00
CA ASP A 118 21.11 4.07 31.27
C ASP A 118 20.78 4.02 32.79
N GLU A 119 21.80 4.15 33.65
CA GLU A 119 21.66 4.14 35.12
C GLU A 119 20.99 5.42 35.70
N GLU A 120 20.94 6.52 34.95
CA GLU A 120 20.25 7.77 35.32
C GLU A 120 18.70 7.70 35.19
N LYS A 121 18.14 6.54 34.81
CA LYS A 121 16.68 6.27 34.73
C LYS A 121 15.87 7.26 33.88
N LEU A 122 16.47 7.80 32.83
CA LEU A 122 15.76 8.44 31.72
C LEU A 122 15.69 7.47 30.54
N VAL A 123 14.91 6.40 30.71
CA VAL A 123 14.56 5.51 29.59
C VAL A 123 13.75 6.33 28.60
N GLN A 124 14.43 6.69 27.52
CA GLN A 124 13.95 6.53 26.15
C GLN A 124 12.50 6.97 25.89
N ASP A 125 12.32 8.26 25.68
CA ASP A 125 11.43 8.67 24.61
C ASP A 125 11.96 9.96 24.00
N MET A 126 12.38 9.84 22.73
CA MET A 126 12.66 10.92 21.79
C MET A 126 14.03 11.61 21.96
N LEU A 127 14.84 11.49 20.90
CA LEU A 127 15.95 12.38 20.48
C LEU A 127 17.36 12.03 21.01
N HIS A 128 18.22 11.56 20.11
CA HIS A 128 19.63 11.90 20.19
C HIS A 128 19.83 13.20 19.41
N PHE A 129 20.35 14.21 20.11
CA PHE A 129 20.95 15.39 19.53
C PHE A 129 22.46 15.14 19.48
N ASP A 130 23.10 15.43 18.35
CA ASP A 130 24.49 15.87 18.37
C ASP A 130 24.58 17.19 17.60
N GLU A 131 25.12 18.18 18.30
CA GLU A 131 25.55 19.46 17.77
C GLU A 131 26.92 19.29 17.11
N ALA A 132 27.03 19.70 15.85
CA ALA A 132 28.14 20.51 15.33
C ALA A 132 28.20 20.40 13.79
N ALA A 133 27.82 21.49 13.12
CA ALA A 133 28.53 22.03 11.96
C ALA A 133 27.80 23.30 11.55
N GLU A 134 28.29 24.43 12.06
CA GLU A 134 28.06 25.72 11.46
C GLU A 134 28.69 25.69 10.06
N THR A 135 27.90 26.00 9.03
CA THR A 135 28.39 26.79 7.90
C THR A 135 27.22 27.52 7.26
N GLU A 136 27.41 28.82 7.25
CA GLU A 136 26.67 29.89 6.59
C GLU A 136 26.46 29.57 5.10
N THR A 137 25.24 29.72 4.60
CA THR A 137 25.05 30.08 3.19
C THR A 137 23.74 30.85 3.02
N ASP A 138 23.90 32.11 2.64
CA ASP A 138 22.88 33.01 2.16
C ASP A 138 22.03 32.37 1.05
N LEU A 139 20.71 32.43 1.21
CA LEU A 139 19.75 32.36 0.10
C LEU A 139 18.82 33.58 0.16
N ILE A 140 19.37 34.66 -0.39
CA ILE A 140 18.74 35.61 -1.32
C ILE A 140 17.22 35.73 -1.23
N LEU A 141 16.82 36.91 -0.77
CA LEU A 141 15.56 37.59 -0.99
C LEU A 141 15.16 37.59 -2.48
N ALA A 142 14.20 36.75 -2.82
CA ALA A 142 13.24 36.99 -3.90
C ALA A 142 11.86 36.79 -3.27
N GLU A 143 10.93 37.74 -3.51
CA GLU A 143 9.55 37.76 -3.02
C GLU A 143 8.98 36.34 -2.77
N GLY A 144 9.00 35.94 -1.50
CA GLY A 144 9.00 34.53 -1.11
C GLY A 144 7.68 33.79 -1.34
N PRO A 145 7.68 32.45 -1.26
CA PRO A 145 6.47 31.65 -1.40
C PRO A 145 5.48 31.99 -0.28
N THR A 146 4.33 32.58 -0.64
CA THR A 146 3.18 32.75 0.26
C THR A 146 2.76 31.38 0.80
N GLU A 147 2.87 31.20 2.12
CA GLU A 147 2.67 29.93 2.80
C GLU A 147 1.27 29.36 2.58
N ARG A 148 1.21 28.08 2.19
CA ARG A 148 -0.02 27.35 1.83
C ARG A 148 -0.64 26.71 3.08
N ILE A 149 -1.78 27.20 3.53
CA ILE A 149 -2.49 26.87 4.78
C ILE A 149 -3.75 26.04 4.55
N TRP A 150 -3.96 25.04 5.39
CA TRP A 150 -5.23 24.36 5.64
C TRP A 150 -5.76 24.78 7.00
N LEU A 151 -7.05 25.10 7.09
CA LEU A 151 -7.71 25.45 8.33
C LEU A 151 -8.72 24.37 8.68
N PHE A 152 -8.51 23.63 9.77
CA PHE A 152 -9.46 22.60 10.21
C PHE A 152 -10.02 22.87 11.60
N ASN A 153 -11.27 22.46 11.84
CA ASN A 153 -11.99 22.67 13.10
C ASN A 153 -11.91 21.43 14.00
N GLY A 154 -11.47 21.63 15.23
CA GLY A 154 -11.10 20.62 16.25
C GLY A 154 -12.24 19.84 16.89
N ASP A 155 -13.22 19.39 16.11
CA ASP A 155 -13.89 18.13 16.45
C ASP A 155 -13.07 16.99 15.82
N PRO A 156 -12.29 16.24 16.61
CA PRO A 156 -11.40 15.19 16.12
C PRO A 156 -12.14 14.06 15.39
N THR A 157 -13.47 13.97 15.50
CA THR A 157 -14.29 12.97 14.81
C THR A 157 -14.72 13.36 13.40
N SER A 158 -14.53 14.63 13.00
CA SER A 158 -15.14 15.15 11.77
C SER A 158 -14.17 15.65 10.69
N HIS A 159 -12.86 15.74 10.95
CA HIS A 159 -11.79 16.16 10.02
C HIS A 159 -12.26 17.09 8.89
N ARG A 160 -12.79 18.28 9.26
CA ARG A 160 -13.30 19.25 8.28
C ARG A 160 -12.33 20.39 8.03
N CYS A 161 -12.17 20.75 6.76
CA CYS A 161 -11.32 21.81 6.25
C CYS A 161 -12.15 22.99 5.71
N LEU A 162 -11.63 24.20 5.89
CA LEU A 162 -12.19 25.42 5.32
C LEU A 162 -12.09 25.35 3.79
N THR A 163 -13.23 25.21 3.14
CA THR A 163 -13.35 24.90 1.72
C THR A 163 -14.09 26.00 0.99
N ARG A 164 -13.53 26.48 -0.14
CA ARG A 164 -14.21 27.42 -1.03
C ARG A 164 -15.06 26.68 -2.07
N ILE A 165 -16.23 27.21 -2.39
CA ILE A 165 -17.06 26.75 -3.51
C ILE A 165 -17.27 27.88 -4.54
N SER A 166 -17.75 27.52 -5.73
CA SER A 166 -17.84 28.40 -6.90
C SER A 166 -18.64 29.71 -6.71
N ASN A 167 -19.46 29.82 -5.66
CA ASN A 167 -20.30 30.99 -5.40
C ASN A 167 -19.70 31.99 -4.39
N ASN A 168 -18.37 32.06 -4.26
CA ASN A 168 -17.67 32.89 -3.27
C ASN A 168 -18.03 32.58 -1.81
N GLN A 169 -18.56 31.40 -1.55
CA GLN A 169 -18.94 30.96 -0.22
C GLN A 169 -17.85 30.06 0.37
N VAL A 170 -17.75 30.10 1.70
CA VAL A 170 -16.77 29.35 2.48
C VAL A 170 -17.49 28.42 3.45
N PHE A 171 -17.17 27.13 3.39
CA PHE A 171 -17.81 26.08 4.16
C PHE A 171 -16.79 25.23 4.91
N MET A 172 -17.29 24.38 5.80
CA MET A 172 -16.54 23.28 6.38
C MET A 172 -16.92 21.98 5.69
N ASP A 173 -16.02 21.49 4.85
CA ASP A 173 -16.15 20.22 4.14
C ASP A 173 -15.11 19.22 4.66
N TRP A 174 -15.26 17.94 4.33
CA TRP A 174 -14.24 16.93 4.64
C TRP A 174 -12.89 17.34 4.05
N CYS A 175 -11.83 17.19 4.83
CA CYS A 175 -10.47 17.37 4.30
C CYS A 175 -10.21 16.26 3.26
N ILE A 176 -10.18 16.63 1.98
CA ILE A 176 -10.03 15.70 0.85
C ILE A 176 -8.81 16.15 0.04
N GLU A 177 -7.83 15.26 -0.12
CA GLU A 177 -6.60 15.56 -0.87
C GLU A 177 -6.87 15.98 -2.32
N ASN A 178 -7.91 15.43 -2.95
CA ASN A 178 -8.33 15.78 -4.32
C ASN A 178 -9.07 17.14 -4.43
N HIS A 179 -9.40 17.81 -3.32
CA HIS A 179 -9.95 19.17 -3.28
C HIS A 179 -8.89 20.21 -2.92
N PHE A 180 -7.62 19.88 -3.19
CA PHE A 180 -6.45 20.68 -2.83
C PHE A 180 -6.57 22.14 -3.25
N ASP A 181 -7.04 22.39 -4.47
CA ASP A 181 -7.24 23.74 -4.97
C ASP A 181 -8.21 24.52 -4.07
N LYS A 182 -9.34 23.92 -3.68
CA LYS A 182 -10.41 24.58 -2.92
C LYS A 182 -10.16 24.71 -1.42
N GLN A 183 -9.30 23.87 -0.85
CA GLN A 183 -9.07 23.78 0.59
C GLN A 183 -7.77 24.49 1.01
N GLN A 184 -6.98 24.92 0.03
CA GLN A 184 -5.74 25.64 0.23
C GLN A 184 -5.96 27.16 0.29
N TRP A 185 -5.46 27.75 1.36
CA TRP A 185 -5.40 29.19 1.60
C TRP A 185 -3.94 29.65 1.59
N GLN A 186 -3.68 30.90 1.30
CA GLN A 186 -2.36 31.52 1.34
C GLN A 186 -2.38 32.60 2.42
N ALA A 187 -1.51 32.49 3.41
CA ALA A 187 -1.27 33.63 4.29
C ALA A 187 -0.53 34.71 3.50
N ARG A 188 -0.95 35.94 3.75
CA ARG A 188 -0.34 37.15 3.22
C ARG A 188 -0.07 38.10 4.37
N ASP A 189 0.71 39.14 4.09
CA ASP A 189 1.09 40.14 5.06
C ASP A 189 -0.12 40.71 5.80
N LYS A 190 0.09 41.01 7.09
CA LYS A 190 -0.90 41.61 7.99
C LYS A 190 -2.17 40.77 8.22
N GLY A 191 -2.07 39.43 8.15
CA GLY A 191 -3.15 38.53 8.58
C GLY A 191 -4.26 38.33 7.55
N THR A 192 -4.02 38.63 6.27
CA THR A 192 -4.98 38.32 5.20
C THR A 192 -4.80 36.86 4.73
N LEU A 193 -5.90 36.15 4.51
CA LEU A 193 -5.91 34.77 4.01
C LEU A 193 -6.53 34.75 2.61
N GLY A 194 -5.85 34.22 1.60
CA GLY A 194 -6.37 34.30 0.22
C GLY A 194 -5.90 33.20 -0.74
N PHE A 195 -6.16 33.37 -2.02
CA PHE A 195 -5.71 32.49 -3.10
C PHE A 195 -5.60 33.27 -4.40
N ARG A 196 -5.00 32.65 -5.43
CA ARG A 196 -4.99 33.18 -6.80
C ARG A 196 -5.78 32.25 -7.72
N THR A 197 -6.57 32.81 -8.63
CA THR A 197 -7.20 32.04 -9.71
C THR A 197 -6.15 31.67 -10.77
N PRO A 198 -6.46 30.73 -11.69
CA PRO A 198 -5.58 30.43 -12.82
C PRO A 198 -5.24 31.67 -13.67
N GLU A 199 -6.14 32.64 -13.71
CA GLU A 199 -5.97 33.93 -14.40
C GLU A 199 -5.12 34.93 -13.60
N GLY A 200 -4.64 34.55 -12.42
CA GLY A 200 -3.75 35.35 -11.57
C GLY A 200 -4.46 36.33 -10.63
N GLU A 201 -5.80 36.43 -10.69
CA GLU A 201 -6.59 37.30 -9.82
C GLU A 201 -6.52 36.84 -8.36
N ALA A 202 -6.28 37.77 -7.44
CA ALA A 202 -6.18 37.48 -6.01
C ALA A 202 -7.51 37.65 -5.28
N PHE A 203 -7.93 36.61 -4.57
CA PHE A 203 -9.12 36.62 -3.71
C PHE A 203 -8.73 36.35 -2.26
N CYS A 204 -9.37 37.05 -1.33
CA CYS A 204 -9.13 36.96 0.10
C CYS A 204 -10.40 36.55 0.83
N LEU A 205 -10.23 35.81 1.92
CA LEU A 205 -11.26 35.56 2.92
C LEU A 205 -11.73 36.91 3.46
N THR A 206 -13.03 37.11 3.48
CA THR A 206 -13.66 38.30 4.01
C THR A 206 -14.84 37.90 4.87
N ALA A 207 -15.14 38.69 5.90
CA ALA A 207 -16.32 38.50 6.70
C ALA A 207 -17.26 39.71 6.62
N ASN A 208 -18.56 39.43 6.47
CA ASN A 208 -19.62 40.41 6.62
C ASN A 208 -20.73 39.84 7.50
N GLU A 209 -21.17 40.59 8.52
CA GLU A 209 -22.38 40.30 9.31
C GLU A 209 -22.48 38.83 9.77
N ARG A 210 -21.34 38.25 10.18
CA ARG A 210 -21.13 36.86 10.64
C ARG A 210 -20.98 35.76 9.58
N ARG A 211 -20.96 36.07 8.29
CA ARG A 211 -20.72 35.08 7.23
C ARG A 211 -19.33 35.24 6.62
N LEU A 212 -18.69 34.12 6.32
CA LEU A 212 -17.44 34.09 5.58
C LEU A 212 -17.66 33.94 4.09
N LYS A 213 -16.92 34.72 3.32
CA LYS A 213 -16.95 34.72 1.85
C LYS A 213 -15.55 34.93 1.30
N THR A 214 -15.41 34.78 0.00
CA THR A 214 -14.22 35.23 -0.73
C THR A 214 -14.55 36.49 -1.53
N ALA A 215 -13.67 37.48 -1.50
CA ALA A 215 -13.77 38.70 -2.30
C ALA A 215 -12.41 39.03 -2.91
N LYS A 216 -12.34 39.94 -3.89
CA LYS A 216 -11.04 40.40 -4.40
C LYS A 216 -10.21 40.93 -3.22
N CYS A 217 -8.93 40.55 -3.16
CA CYS A 217 -8.05 41.07 -2.12
C CYS A 217 -7.94 42.58 -2.27
N ILE A 218 -8.31 43.30 -1.21
CA ILE A 218 -8.15 44.76 -1.11
C ILE A 218 -6.82 44.99 -0.35
N SER A 219 -6.25 46.19 -0.43
CA SER A 219 -5.03 46.54 0.32
C SER A 219 -5.12 46.03 1.75
N SER A 220 -3.99 45.53 2.27
CA SER A 220 -3.84 44.81 3.55
C SER A 220 -4.40 45.49 4.82
N ASP A 221 -4.89 46.71 4.70
CA ASP A 221 -5.44 47.53 5.78
C ASP A 221 -6.99 47.47 5.84
N GLU A 222 -7.63 46.72 4.94
CA GLU A 222 -9.08 46.50 4.94
C GLU A 222 -9.48 45.55 6.09
N PRO A 223 -10.10 46.06 7.18
CA PRO A 223 -10.27 45.27 8.40
C PRO A 223 -11.17 44.04 8.21
N SER A 224 -12.06 44.08 7.21
CA SER A 224 -12.97 42.97 6.87
C SER A 224 -12.26 41.76 6.24
N GLN A 225 -10.98 41.87 5.89
CA GLN A 225 -10.16 40.80 5.31
C GLN A 225 -9.05 40.31 6.26
N VAL A 226 -8.95 40.90 7.45
CA VAL A 226 -7.86 40.62 8.40
C VAL A 226 -8.31 39.60 9.44
N PHE A 227 -7.55 38.52 9.53
CA PHE A 227 -7.73 37.44 10.49
C PHE A 227 -6.44 37.19 11.27
N GLU A 228 -6.59 36.89 12.55
CA GLU A 228 -5.51 36.60 13.46
C GLU A 228 -5.74 35.23 14.07
N PHE A 229 -4.68 34.41 14.15
CA PHE A 229 -4.75 33.17 14.90
C PHE A 229 -4.45 33.45 16.38
N LYS A 230 -5.46 33.29 17.26
CA LYS A 230 -5.29 33.45 18.70
C LYS A 230 -5.18 32.08 19.40
N PRO A 231 -4.11 31.82 20.17
CA PRO A 231 -3.95 30.57 20.92
C PRO A 231 -5.18 30.28 21.80
N SER A 232 -5.60 29.00 21.86
CA SER A 232 -6.78 28.53 22.62
C SER A 232 -8.13 29.14 22.20
N VAL A 233 -8.14 29.97 21.16
CA VAL A 233 -9.32 30.71 20.69
C VAL A 233 -9.61 30.38 19.22
N GLY A 234 -8.58 30.18 18.39
CA GLY A 234 -8.70 29.80 16.98
C GLY A 234 -8.54 31.00 16.03
N LEU A 235 -9.13 30.89 14.84
CA LEU A 235 -9.07 31.94 13.83
C LEU A 235 -10.05 33.08 14.16
N VAL A 236 -9.53 34.27 14.43
CA VAL A 236 -10.28 35.45 14.88
C VAL A 236 -10.32 36.50 13.78
N HIS A 237 -11.52 36.93 13.41
CA HIS A 237 -11.69 38.07 12.53
C HIS A 237 -11.42 39.37 13.29
N VAL A 238 -10.43 40.14 12.87
CA VAL A 238 -9.91 41.27 13.63
C VAL A 238 -10.95 42.38 13.80
N ALA A 239 -11.68 42.74 12.75
CA ALA A 239 -12.64 43.85 12.82
C ALA A 239 -13.81 43.59 13.76
N SER A 240 -14.28 42.34 13.86
CA SER A 240 -15.42 42.00 14.73
C SER A 240 -15.02 41.38 16.06
N ASN A 241 -13.74 41.01 16.23
CA ASN A 241 -13.23 40.19 17.33
C ASN A 241 -14.09 38.92 17.58
N LEU A 242 -14.55 38.31 16.49
CA LEU A 242 -15.35 37.08 16.52
C LEU A 242 -14.51 35.93 15.94
N CYS A 243 -14.79 34.72 16.41
CA CYS A 243 -14.10 33.52 15.99
C CYS A 243 -14.84 32.85 14.85
N VAL A 244 -14.08 32.34 13.87
CA VAL A 244 -14.63 31.44 12.86
C VAL A 244 -15.07 30.15 13.54
N THR A 245 -16.27 29.67 13.29
CA THR A 245 -16.81 28.41 13.83
C THR A 245 -17.71 27.70 12.83
N ALA A 246 -17.99 26.42 13.09
CA ALA A 246 -18.97 25.63 12.36
C ALA A 246 -20.06 25.12 13.34
N PRO A 247 -21.27 25.70 13.35
CA PRO A 247 -22.30 25.35 14.31
C PRO A 247 -23.12 24.12 13.89
N GLY A 248 -22.61 22.89 14.09
CA GLY A 248 -23.38 21.62 14.01
C GLY A 248 -22.84 20.58 13.00
N LEU A 249 -23.57 19.45 12.83
CA LEU A 249 -23.09 18.22 12.17
C LEU A 249 -23.47 18.04 10.68
N SER A 250 -24.40 18.83 10.13
CA SER A 250 -25.12 18.48 8.90
C SER A 250 -24.93 19.46 7.72
N TYR A 251 -23.69 19.81 7.38
CA TYR A 251 -23.29 20.79 6.32
C TYR A 251 -23.52 22.24 6.71
N ILE A 252 -22.51 22.89 7.27
CA ILE A 252 -22.74 24.15 7.96
C ILE A 252 -21.65 25.13 7.58
N GLU A 253 -22.10 26.13 6.83
CA GLU A 253 -21.43 27.40 6.54
C GLU A 253 -20.48 27.81 7.67
N ALA A 254 -19.25 28.19 7.30
CA ALA A 254 -18.32 28.73 8.26
C ALA A 254 -18.80 30.14 8.66
N VAL A 255 -19.07 30.35 9.94
CA VAL A 255 -19.66 31.60 10.46
C VAL A 255 -18.79 32.22 11.53
N LEU A 256 -19.03 33.49 11.84
CA LEU A 256 -18.40 34.15 12.99
C LEU A 256 -19.31 34.11 14.20
N THR A 257 -18.78 33.63 15.33
CA THR A 257 -19.48 33.60 16.62
C THR A 257 -18.58 34.21 17.71
N PRO A 258 -19.15 34.61 18.86
CA PRO A 258 -18.34 34.99 20.02
C PRO A 258 -17.31 33.91 20.33
N CYS A 259 -16.08 34.33 20.59
CA CYS A 259 -14.98 33.44 20.92
C CYS A 259 -15.22 32.76 22.27
N ALA A 260 -15.39 31.43 22.26
CA ALA A 260 -15.53 30.61 23.47
C ALA A 260 -14.24 29.83 23.72
N THR A 261 -13.85 29.66 24.97
CA THR A 261 -12.53 29.16 25.40
C THR A 261 -12.34 27.64 25.32
N ALA A 262 -13.39 26.85 25.07
CA ALA A 262 -13.34 25.41 25.38
C ALA A 262 -13.64 24.45 24.22
N GLN A 263 -14.15 24.90 23.08
CA GLN A 263 -14.52 23.97 22.01
C GLN A 263 -14.31 24.62 20.64
N LYS A 264 -13.63 23.90 19.75
CA LYS A 264 -13.40 24.22 18.32
C LYS A 264 -12.13 25.02 18.04
N GLN A 265 -11.00 24.41 18.39
CA GLN A 265 -9.67 24.88 18.00
C GLN A 265 -9.51 24.76 16.48
N TRP A 266 -9.06 25.83 15.84
CA TRP A 266 -8.63 25.76 14.45
C TRP A 266 -7.16 25.39 14.40
N PHE A 267 -6.80 24.64 13.37
CA PHE A 267 -5.42 24.26 13.16
C PHE A 267 -5.00 24.62 11.75
N MET A 268 -3.81 25.19 11.67
CA MET A 268 -3.18 25.61 10.44
C MET A 268 -2.21 24.51 10.00
N ARG A 269 -2.59 23.70 9.00
CA ARG A 269 -1.62 22.80 8.33
C ARG A 269 -0.97 23.62 7.24
N VAL A 270 0.30 23.97 7.38
CA VAL A 270 1.09 24.47 6.24
C VAL A 270 2.12 23.43 5.95
N ASN A 271 2.15 22.92 4.71
CA ASN A 271 3.13 21.97 4.17
C ASN A 271 4.01 21.31 5.25
N ASN A 272 3.52 20.36 6.04
CA ASN A 272 4.26 19.70 7.13
C ASN A 272 5.32 20.57 7.86
N ASN A 273 5.16 21.89 8.06
CA ASN A 273 6.26 22.78 8.49
C ASN A 273 5.84 23.79 9.54
N ILE A 274 4.54 23.95 9.84
CA ILE A 274 4.12 24.83 10.92
C ILE A 274 3.95 24.08 12.23
N VAL A 275 4.61 24.65 13.22
CA VAL A 275 4.68 24.24 14.61
C VAL A 275 3.69 25.12 15.38
N PRO A 276 2.64 24.58 16.03
CA PRO A 276 1.77 25.36 16.90
C PRO A 276 2.56 26.21 17.90
N ILE A 277 2.14 27.46 18.13
CA ILE A 277 2.67 28.25 19.26
C ILE A 277 2.33 27.51 20.56
N GLY A 278 3.37 27.17 21.35
CA GLY A 278 3.23 26.23 22.48
C GLY A 278 3.12 24.78 22.00
N PHE A 279 4.11 24.32 21.24
CA PHE A 279 4.14 22.98 20.65
C PHE A 279 4.41 21.88 21.66
N GLU A 280 5.07 22.21 22.76
CA GLU A 280 5.44 21.27 23.81
C GLU A 280 4.20 20.60 24.44
N PRO A 281 3.12 21.34 24.79
CA PRO A 281 1.82 20.74 25.13
C PRO A 281 1.26 19.77 24.09
N TRP A 282 1.45 20.04 22.79
CA TRP A 282 1.01 19.17 21.71
C TRP A 282 1.83 17.89 21.63
N LEU A 283 3.16 17.99 21.73
CA LEU A 283 4.04 16.83 21.81
C LEU A 283 3.66 15.92 22.99
N LEU A 284 3.39 16.50 24.16
CA LEU A 284 2.92 15.74 25.32
C LEU A 284 1.55 15.09 25.08
N TYR A 285 0.64 15.79 24.40
CA TYR A 285 -0.66 15.23 24.03
C TYR A 285 -0.51 14.05 23.05
N PHE A 286 0.28 14.22 22.00
CA PHE A 286 0.56 13.17 21.02
C PHE A 286 1.25 11.97 21.66
N ALA A 287 2.25 12.19 22.52
CA ALA A 287 2.93 11.14 23.26
C ALA A 287 1.95 10.34 24.15
N ARG A 288 1.04 11.02 24.87
CA ARG A 288 -0.01 10.34 25.67
C ARG A 288 -0.95 9.50 24.80
N ARG A 289 -1.42 10.04 23.68
CA ARG A 289 -2.31 9.31 22.75
C ARG A 289 -1.61 8.12 22.11
N ARG A 290 -0.37 8.31 21.64
CA ARG A 290 0.50 7.26 21.09
C ARG A 290 0.69 6.15 22.12
N LYS A 291 1.06 6.50 23.35
CA LYS A 291 1.23 5.54 24.44
C LYS A 291 -0.06 4.76 24.72
N ALA A 292 -1.21 5.43 24.82
CA ALA A 292 -2.49 4.76 25.07
C ALA A 292 -2.84 3.75 23.96
N ASN A 293 -2.59 4.10 22.69
CA ASN A 293 -2.80 3.20 21.56
C ASN A 293 -1.79 2.04 21.57
N MET A 294 -0.51 2.31 21.86
CA MET A 294 0.50 1.26 22.00
C MET A 294 0.18 0.28 23.14
N ASP A 295 -0.30 0.76 24.29
CA ASP A 295 -0.70 -0.09 25.41
C ASP A 295 -1.89 -0.99 25.01
N LYS A 296 -2.88 -0.41 24.30
CA LYS A 296 -4.04 -1.14 23.76
C LYS A 296 -3.60 -2.22 22.76
N TYR A 297 -2.85 -1.87 21.72
CA TYR A 297 -2.46 -2.83 20.68
C TYR A 297 -1.36 -3.79 21.13
N GLY A 298 -0.57 -3.43 22.14
CA GLY A 298 0.36 -4.35 22.79
C GLY A 298 -0.35 -5.48 23.54
N LEU A 299 -1.54 -5.22 24.11
CA LEU A 299 -2.39 -6.29 24.65
C LEU A 299 -2.91 -7.22 23.55
N GLU A 300 -3.31 -6.66 22.40
CA GLU A 300 -3.77 -7.44 21.24
C GLU A 300 -2.67 -8.36 20.71
N VAL A 301 -1.43 -7.85 20.56
CA VAL A 301 -0.26 -8.66 20.17
C VAL A 301 -0.06 -9.83 21.16
N ARG A 302 -0.08 -9.57 22.46
CA ARG A 302 0.05 -10.65 23.48
C ARG A 302 -1.08 -11.67 23.42
N GLN A 303 -2.31 -11.23 23.16
CA GLN A 303 -3.44 -12.14 23.00
C GLN A 303 -3.24 -13.04 21.79
N VAL A 304 -2.90 -12.47 20.63
CA VAL A 304 -2.64 -13.24 19.40
C VAL A 304 -1.48 -14.21 19.59
N MET A 305 -0.41 -13.82 20.29
CA MET A 305 0.69 -14.71 20.62
C MET A 305 0.24 -15.92 21.45
N ASN A 306 -0.59 -15.69 22.47
CA ASN A 306 -1.15 -16.78 23.27
C ASN A 306 -2.09 -17.67 22.45
N GLU A 307 -2.90 -17.08 21.56
CA GLU A 307 -3.75 -17.83 20.66
C GLU A 307 -2.92 -18.71 19.71
N ILE A 308 -1.88 -18.18 19.07
CA ILE A 308 -0.99 -18.96 18.18
C ILE A 308 -0.38 -20.14 18.94
N ALA A 309 0.14 -19.92 20.15
CA ALA A 309 0.77 -20.96 20.96
C ALA A 309 -0.20 -22.05 21.45
N THR A 310 -1.50 -21.78 21.48
CA THR A 310 -2.52 -22.70 22.02
C THR A 310 -3.50 -23.22 20.97
N ARG A 311 -3.46 -22.68 19.74
CA ARG A 311 -4.41 -23.03 18.69
C ARG A 311 -4.16 -24.45 18.20
N PRO A 312 -5.15 -25.35 18.29
CA PRO A 312 -4.99 -26.69 17.76
C PRO A 312 -4.96 -26.63 16.23
N ARG A 313 -4.14 -27.50 15.62
CA ARG A 313 -4.17 -27.67 14.16
C ARG A 313 -5.55 -28.22 13.75
N PRO A 314 -6.30 -27.51 12.89
CA PRO A 314 -7.60 -27.96 12.45
C PRO A 314 -7.46 -29.20 11.55
N LYS A 315 -8.55 -29.97 11.46
CA LYS A 315 -8.66 -30.98 10.40
C LYS A 315 -8.83 -30.23 9.08
N TYR A 316 -7.94 -30.48 8.14
CA TYR A 316 -8.00 -29.93 6.80
C TYR A 316 -8.52 -30.96 5.79
N ILE A 317 -8.85 -30.47 4.60
CA ILE A 317 -9.06 -31.24 3.38
C ILE A 317 -7.86 -31.02 2.44
N HIS A 318 -7.53 -32.01 1.63
CA HIS A 318 -6.40 -31.94 0.70
C HIS A 318 -6.72 -31.03 -0.50
N ARG A 319 -6.62 -29.72 -0.28
CA ARG A 319 -6.89 -28.65 -1.25
C ARG A 319 -6.01 -27.44 -0.96
N ARG A 320 -5.77 -26.64 -1.99
CA ARG A 320 -5.05 -25.37 -1.90
C ARG A 320 -6.01 -24.22 -2.13
N VAL A 321 -5.71 -23.06 -1.55
CA VAL A 321 -6.46 -21.85 -1.84
C VAL A 321 -5.53 -20.67 -2.02
N VAL A 322 -5.78 -19.83 -3.02
CA VAL A 322 -5.27 -18.46 -3.05
C VAL A 322 -6.38 -17.51 -2.63
N VAL A 323 -6.04 -16.59 -1.71
CA VAL A 323 -6.99 -15.61 -1.20
C VAL A 323 -6.54 -14.21 -1.58
N HIS A 324 -7.45 -13.45 -2.18
CA HIS A 324 -7.24 -12.08 -2.57
C HIS A 324 -8.29 -11.15 -1.97
N PHE A 325 -7.93 -9.87 -1.87
CA PHE A 325 -8.87 -8.80 -1.56
C PHE A 325 -8.85 -7.74 -2.67
N ALA A 326 -10.01 -7.51 -3.28
CA ALA A 326 -10.26 -6.51 -4.30
C ALA A 326 -10.76 -5.22 -3.63
N ASP A 327 -9.87 -4.22 -3.54
CA ASP A 327 -10.19 -2.91 -2.99
C ASP A 327 -10.88 -2.03 -4.06
N ASP A 328 -12.01 -1.42 -3.71
CA ASP A 328 -12.77 -0.51 -4.56
C ASP A 328 -12.03 0.81 -4.86
N HIS A 329 -11.04 1.18 -4.02
CA HIS A 329 -10.28 2.43 -4.14
C HIS A 329 -9.01 2.30 -4.99
N HIS A 330 -8.55 1.08 -5.26
CA HIS A 330 -7.35 0.83 -6.06
C HIS A 330 -7.72 0.72 -7.54
N PHE A 331 -7.64 1.85 -8.24
CA PHE A 331 -7.76 1.91 -9.70
C PHE A 331 -6.80 0.89 -10.34
N GLY A 332 -7.35 -0.06 -11.11
CA GLY A 332 -6.58 -1.09 -11.80
C GLY A 332 -6.49 -2.44 -11.12
N ALA A 333 -7.18 -2.69 -10.00
CA ALA A 333 -7.18 -4.02 -9.35
C ALA A 333 -7.95 -5.10 -10.15
N GLN A 334 -9.09 -4.76 -10.78
CA GLN A 334 -9.90 -5.76 -11.52
C GLN A 334 -9.12 -6.44 -12.66
N PRO A 335 -8.39 -5.70 -13.51
CA PRO A 335 -7.56 -6.32 -14.54
C PRO A 335 -6.54 -7.32 -14.01
N GLN A 336 -6.01 -7.08 -12.80
CA GLN A 336 -5.04 -7.95 -12.17
C GLN A 336 -5.68 -9.27 -11.74
N PHE A 337 -6.84 -9.22 -11.10
CA PHE A 337 -7.59 -10.43 -10.78
C PHE A 337 -8.00 -11.23 -12.02
N ARG A 338 -8.33 -10.57 -13.13
CA ARG A 338 -8.64 -11.27 -14.39
C ARG A 338 -7.45 -12.07 -14.91
N TRP A 339 -6.22 -11.53 -14.87
CA TRP A 339 -5.05 -12.30 -15.29
C TRP A 339 -4.73 -13.42 -14.31
N TRP A 340 -5.00 -13.25 -13.02
CA TRP A 340 -4.80 -14.30 -12.03
C TRP A 340 -5.75 -15.48 -12.32
N VAL A 341 -7.04 -15.18 -12.53
CA VAL A 341 -8.07 -16.17 -12.90
C VAL A 341 -7.74 -16.83 -14.24
N LYS A 342 -7.24 -16.07 -15.23
CA LYS A 342 -6.77 -16.66 -16.50
C LYS A 342 -5.60 -17.61 -16.26
N THR A 343 -4.57 -17.16 -15.55
CA THR A 343 -3.35 -17.95 -15.28
C THR A 343 -3.71 -19.25 -14.54
N TRP A 344 -4.57 -19.17 -13.52
CA TRP A 344 -5.10 -20.34 -12.81
C TRP A 344 -5.70 -21.40 -13.73
N ARG A 345 -6.43 -21.00 -14.78
CA ARG A 345 -7.02 -21.92 -15.77
C ARG A 345 -6.01 -22.42 -16.80
N GLU A 346 -5.18 -21.53 -17.35
CA GLU A 346 -4.23 -21.91 -18.40
C GLU A 346 -3.12 -22.83 -17.88
N LEU A 347 -2.77 -22.67 -16.60
CA LEU A 347 -1.89 -23.59 -15.89
C LEU A 347 -2.63 -24.81 -15.33
N LYS A 348 -3.95 -24.90 -15.55
CA LYS A 348 -4.80 -26.00 -15.10
C LYS A 348 -4.68 -26.28 -13.60
N LEU A 349 -4.45 -25.24 -12.80
CA LEU A 349 -4.40 -25.33 -11.34
C LEU A 349 -5.78 -25.65 -10.74
N ASN A 350 -6.83 -25.50 -11.55
CA ASN A 350 -8.20 -25.86 -11.22
C ASN A 350 -8.55 -27.34 -11.51
N GLU A 351 -7.64 -28.15 -12.06
CA GLU A 351 -7.93 -29.57 -12.28
C GLU A 351 -8.02 -30.35 -10.95
N PRO A 352 -8.76 -31.48 -10.89
CA PRO A 352 -8.95 -32.25 -9.65
C PRO A 352 -7.68 -32.68 -8.91
N ASP A 353 -6.58 -32.91 -9.63
CA ASP A 353 -5.27 -33.27 -9.09
C ASP A 353 -4.54 -32.06 -8.49
N GLN A 354 -4.81 -30.85 -9.00
CA GLN A 354 -4.22 -29.61 -8.50
C GLN A 354 -5.06 -28.96 -7.39
N ALA A 355 -6.39 -29.12 -7.45
CA ALA A 355 -7.41 -28.72 -6.48
C ALA A 355 -7.17 -27.33 -5.85
N MET A 356 -6.72 -26.36 -6.65
CA MET A 356 -6.47 -25.00 -6.20
C MET A 356 -7.71 -24.14 -6.38
N ASP A 357 -8.23 -23.62 -5.26
CA ASP A 357 -9.35 -22.70 -5.23
C ASP A 357 -8.87 -21.25 -5.27
N VAL A 358 -9.64 -20.37 -5.90
CA VAL A 358 -9.41 -18.92 -5.95
C VAL A 358 -10.56 -18.24 -5.22
N ILE A 359 -10.26 -17.56 -4.11
CA ILE A 359 -11.27 -16.79 -3.37
C ILE A 359 -10.90 -15.31 -3.42
N ILE A 360 -11.81 -14.49 -3.94
CA ILE A 360 -11.63 -13.05 -4.06
C ILE A 360 -12.72 -12.35 -3.24
N PHE A 361 -12.29 -11.70 -2.17
CA PHE A 361 -13.13 -10.84 -1.35
C PHE A 361 -13.12 -9.42 -1.89
N GLY A 362 -14.17 -8.63 -1.65
CA GLY A 362 -14.15 -7.20 -1.98
C GLY A 362 -15.53 -6.59 -2.16
N GLY A 363 -15.58 -5.33 -2.56
CA GLY A 363 -16.83 -4.64 -2.85
C GLY A 363 -17.56 -5.21 -4.06
N LYS A 364 -18.90 -5.22 -4.04
CA LYS A 364 -19.71 -5.74 -5.16
C LYS A 364 -19.36 -5.10 -6.50
N LYS A 365 -19.03 -3.80 -6.48
CA LYS A 365 -18.67 -3.04 -7.69
C LYS A 365 -17.39 -3.58 -8.30
N VAL A 366 -16.30 -3.68 -7.54
CA VAL A 366 -15.03 -4.22 -8.06
C VAL A 366 -15.16 -5.68 -8.49
N LEU A 367 -15.84 -6.52 -7.71
CA LEU A 367 -16.00 -7.94 -8.02
C LEU A 367 -16.78 -8.18 -9.32
N SER A 368 -17.79 -7.35 -9.63
CA SER A 368 -18.59 -7.46 -10.86
C SER A 368 -17.76 -7.37 -12.14
N GLY A 369 -16.61 -6.69 -12.06
CA GLY A 369 -15.68 -6.56 -13.17
C GLY A 369 -14.80 -7.79 -13.41
N ILE A 370 -14.69 -8.75 -12.49
CA ILE A 370 -13.79 -9.91 -12.62
C ILE A 370 -14.44 -11.06 -13.41
N GLY A 371 -15.77 -11.05 -13.52
CA GLY A 371 -16.68 -12.19 -13.71
C GLY A 371 -16.66 -12.97 -15.04
N HIS A 372 -15.53 -13.50 -15.47
CA HIS A 372 -15.50 -14.59 -16.48
C HIS A 372 -15.17 -15.91 -15.80
N GLY A 373 -16.21 -16.68 -15.42
CA GLY A 373 -16.12 -18.04 -14.85
C GLY A 373 -15.78 -18.14 -13.36
N CYS A 374 -16.06 -17.08 -12.60
CA CYS A 374 -16.11 -17.10 -11.14
C CYS A 374 -17.56 -16.97 -10.67
N GLU A 375 -17.91 -17.62 -9.56
CA GLU A 375 -19.24 -17.65 -8.98
C GLU A 375 -19.37 -16.61 -7.87
N PHE A 376 -20.40 -15.78 -7.90
CA PHE A 376 -20.76 -14.93 -6.76
C PHE A 376 -21.41 -15.79 -5.67
N VAL A 377 -20.83 -15.79 -4.48
CA VAL A 377 -21.30 -16.58 -3.33
C VAL A 377 -21.19 -15.76 -2.05
N THR A 378 -21.85 -16.23 -1.00
CA THR A 378 -21.74 -15.64 0.34
C THR A 378 -21.05 -16.60 1.31
N LEU A 379 -20.44 -16.06 2.36
CA LEU A 379 -19.86 -16.87 3.46
C LEU A 379 -20.91 -17.73 4.19
N LYS A 380 -22.20 -17.36 4.09
CA LYS A 380 -23.31 -18.18 4.62
C LYS A 380 -23.60 -19.40 3.77
N GLU A 381 -23.40 -19.31 2.45
CA GLU A 381 -23.61 -20.41 1.51
C GLU A 381 -22.40 -21.35 1.45
N LYS A 382 -21.18 -20.80 1.57
CA LYS A 382 -19.92 -21.54 1.51
C LYS A 382 -19.23 -21.54 2.87
N THR A 383 -19.70 -22.41 3.75
CA THR A 383 -19.11 -22.62 5.09
C THR A 383 -18.00 -23.68 5.10
N SER A 384 -17.83 -24.42 4.01
CA SER A 384 -16.77 -25.39 3.81
C SER A 384 -16.22 -25.29 2.39
N PRO A 385 -14.97 -25.68 2.15
CA PRO A 385 -14.46 -25.78 0.79
C PRO A 385 -15.19 -26.87 -0.02
N PRO A 386 -14.93 -26.96 -1.34
CA PRO A 386 -15.41 -28.06 -2.17
C PRO A 386 -14.91 -29.43 -1.69
N PRO A 387 -15.63 -30.53 -2.00
CA PRO A 387 -15.18 -31.88 -1.67
C PRO A 387 -13.82 -32.23 -2.28
N GLU A 388 -13.06 -33.10 -1.61
CA GLU A 388 -11.82 -33.65 -2.13
C GLU A 388 -12.04 -34.37 -3.46
N GLY A 389 -11.09 -34.23 -4.40
CA GLY A 389 -11.19 -34.77 -5.76
C GLY A 389 -12.13 -34.02 -6.71
N SER A 390 -12.77 -32.93 -6.27
CA SER A 390 -13.48 -32.02 -7.17
C SER A 390 -12.54 -30.97 -7.79
N PRO A 391 -12.82 -30.44 -9.00
CA PRO A 391 -12.06 -29.34 -9.58
C PRO A 391 -11.97 -28.11 -8.65
N GLY A 392 -10.96 -27.29 -8.86
CA GLY A 392 -10.82 -25.97 -8.24
C GLY A 392 -12.00 -25.05 -8.58
N VAL A 393 -12.42 -24.24 -7.63
CA VAL A 393 -13.50 -23.23 -7.79
C VAL A 393 -12.93 -21.82 -7.76
N CYS A 394 -13.66 -20.88 -8.38
CA CYS A 394 -13.40 -19.45 -8.23
C CYS A 394 -14.62 -18.77 -7.59
N TRP A 395 -14.45 -18.22 -6.39
CA TRP A 395 -15.52 -17.56 -5.63
C TRP A 395 -15.28 -16.07 -5.48
N LEU A 396 -16.32 -15.28 -5.76
CA LEU A 396 -16.37 -13.84 -5.53
C LEU A 396 -17.28 -13.59 -4.32
N ILE A 397 -16.73 -13.05 -3.24
CA ILE A 397 -17.43 -12.88 -1.97
C ILE A 397 -17.46 -11.40 -1.61
N GLU A 398 -18.67 -10.84 -1.55
CA GLU A 398 -18.85 -9.45 -1.11
C GLU A 398 -18.39 -9.28 0.34
N PHE A 399 -17.45 -8.37 0.55
CA PHE A 399 -16.84 -8.13 1.86
C PHE A 399 -16.25 -6.72 1.95
N ALA A 400 -16.67 -5.94 2.96
CA ALA A 400 -16.09 -4.63 3.25
C ALA A 400 -14.70 -4.82 3.86
N GLY A 401 -13.67 -4.09 3.40
CA GLY A 401 -12.28 -4.26 3.85
C GLY A 401 -12.00 -3.67 5.24
N ALA A 402 -10.89 -4.07 5.87
CA ALA A 402 -10.46 -3.52 7.16
C ALA A 402 -10.27 -1.99 7.13
N ALA A 403 -9.71 -1.45 6.05
CA ALA A 403 -9.54 -0.01 5.84
C ALA A 403 -10.88 0.74 5.73
N GLU A 404 -11.93 0.09 5.22
CA GLU A 404 -13.28 0.68 5.18
C GLU A 404 -13.94 0.61 6.56
N ARG A 405 -13.80 -0.52 7.26
CA ARG A 405 -14.44 -0.75 8.57
C ARG A 405 -13.74 0.00 9.71
N GLU A 406 -12.43 0.17 9.63
CA GLU A 406 -11.56 0.78 10.65
C GLU A 406 -10.47 1.66 10.01
N PRO A 407 -10.83 2.77 9.33
CA PRO A 407 -9.91 3.59 8.53
C PRO A 407 -8.79 4.27 9.35
N GLU A 408 -8.95 4.39 10.67
CA GLU A 408 -7.90 4.92 11.56
C GLU A 408 -6.80 3.90 11.85
N ASN A 409 -7.07 2.60 11.67
CA ASN A 409 -6.15 1.53 12.04
C ASN A 409 -5.49 0.86 10.83
N TYR A 410 -6.10 0.94 9.65
CA TYR A 410 -5.65 0.23 8.46
C TYR A 410 -5.61 1.12 7.23
N ASP A 411 -4.61 0.87 6.39
CA ASP A 411 -4.62 1.30 4.99
C ASP A 411 -5.17 0.17 4.09
N GLY A 412 -5.43 0.49 2.82
CA GLY A 412 -6.02 -0.44 1.86
C GLY A 412 -5.21 -1.73 1.66
N TRP A 413 -3.89 -1.70 1.84
CA TRP A 413 -3.02 -2.88 1.65
C TRP A 413 -3.28 -3.95 2.71
N PHE A 414 -3.58 -3.54 3.95
CA PHE A 414 -3.90 -4.46 5.05
C PHE A 414 -5.17 -5.28 4.79
N ASN A 415 -6.07 -4.83 3.91
CA ASN A 415 -7.27 -5.61 3.58
C ASN A 415 -6.92 -7.03 3.10
N SER A 416 -5.82 -7.17 2.35
CA SER A 416 -5.36 -8.45 1.79
C SER A 416 -4.83 -9.45 2.82
N VAL A 417 -4.51 -9.01 4.04
CA VAL A 417 -4.03 -9.88 5.13
C VAL A 417 -5.05 -9.96 6.26
N GLU A 418 -5.76 -8.88 6.56
CA GLU A 418 -6.83 -8.90 7.57
C GLU A 418 -7.95 -9.86 7.18
N ILE A 419 -8.26 -9.98 5.87
CA ILE A 419 -9.25 -10.93 5.39
C ILE A 419 -8.90 -12.38 5.69
N LEU A 420 -7.63 -12.71 5.92
CA LEU A 420 -7.22 -14.07 6.28
C LEU A 420 -7.57 -14.40 7.73
N VAL A 421 -7.59 -13.39 8.59
CA VAL A 421 -7.70 -13.57 10.04
C VAL A 421 -9.04 -13.11 10.60
N ASN A 422 -9.85 -12.47 9.76
CA ASN A 422 -11.17 -12.01 10.13
C ASN A 422 -12.04 -13.18 10.63
N LYS A 423 -12.79 -12.94 11.70
CA LYS A 423 -13.62 -13.95 12.36
C LYS A 423 -14.67 -14.61 11.45
N ASP A 424 -15.10 -13.91 10.39
CA ASP A 424 -16.16 -14.39 9.49
C ASP A 424 -15.58 -15.22 8.32
N THR A 425 -14.31 -15.02 7.96
CA THR A 425 -13.64 -15.70 6.84
C THR A 425 -12.72 -16.83 7.29
N ARG A 426 -11.98 -16.63 8.39
CA ARG A 426 -10.99 -17.58 8.91
C ARG A 426 -11.55 -19.01 9.10
N PRO A 427 -12.78 -19.22 9.60
CA PRO A 427 -13.33 -20.58 9.74
C PRO A 427 -13.41 -21.37 8.42
N LEU A 428 -13.62 -20.70 7.28
CA LEU A 428 -13.57 -21.34 5.97
C LEU A 428 -12.12 -21.65 5.56
N LEU A 429 -11.22 -20.68 5.77
CA LEU A 429 -9.82 -20.76 5.33
C LEU A 429 -9.02 -21.81 6.11
N GLU A 430 -9.32 -22.01 7.41
CA GLU A 430 -8.67 -23.00 8.27
C GLU A 430 -8.94 -24.46 7.84
N GLN A 431 -9.90 -24.69 6.95
CA GLN A 431 -10.22 -26.04 6.44
C GLN A 431 -9.32 -26.46 5.27
N TYR A 432 -8.59 -25.55 4.64
CA TYR A 432 -7.66 -25.89 3.56
C TYR A 432 -6.36 -26.48 4.11
N GLU A 433 -5.71 -27.34 3.32
CA GLU A 433 -4.38 -27.84 3.68
C GLU A 433 -3.32 -26.77 3.47
N THR A 434 -3.37 -26.09 2.31
CA THR A 434 -2.36 -25.10 1.92
C THR A 434 -3.02 -23.79 1.51
N LEU A 435 -2.41 -22.67 1.90
CA LEU A 435 -2.89 -21.32 1.55
C LEU A 435 -1.76 -20.52 0.90
N LEU A 436 -2.07 -19.87 -0.23
CA LEU A 436 -1.24 -18.86 -0.88
C LEU A 436 -1.80 -17.47 -0.54
N ARG A 437 -0.97 -16.66 0.11
CA ARG A 437 -1.16 -15.21 0.15
C ARG A 437 -0.25 -14.62 -0.91
N ALA A 438 -0.82 -13.93 -1.89
CA ALA A 438 -0.08 -13.25 -2.94
C ALA A 438 -0.78 -11.93 -3.32
N ASP A 439 0.00 -10.96 -3.79
CA ASP A 439 -0.55 -9.73 -4.34
C ASP A 439 -1.23 -10.02 -5.69
N ALA A 440 -2.22 -9.20 -6.06
CA ALA A 440 -2.99 -9.40 -7.29
C ALA A 440 -2.13 -9.23 -8.55
N ASP A 441 -1.00 -8.53 -8.43
CA ASP A 441 -0.06 -8.25 -9.52
C ASP A 441 1.07 -9.28 -9.68
N THR A 442 0.76 -10.51 -9.30
CA THR A 442 1.65 -11.67 -9.44
C THR A 442 1.16 -12.65 -10.50
N PHE A 443 2.07 -13.51 -10.98
CA PHE A 443 1.77 -14.60 -11.90
C PHE A 443 2.37 -15.90 -11.39
N PRO A 444 1.56 -16.93 -11.06
CA PRO A 444 2.11 -18.27 -10.87
C PRO A 444 2.72 -18.76 -12.18
N SER A 445 3.80 -19.52 -12.06
CA SER A 445 4.43 -20.18 -13.20
C SER A 445 3.90 -21.61 -13.37
N PRO A 446 4.14 -22.26 -14.52
CA PRO A 446 3.76 -23.65 -14.69
C PRO A 446 4.45 -24.60 -13.68
N ARG A 447 5.59 -24.21 -13.09
CA ARG A 447 6.26 -24.94 -12.00
C ARG A 447 5.47 -24.95 -10.70
N PHE A 448 4.43 -24.10 -10.58
CA PHE A 448 3.52 -24.12 -9.43
C PHE A 448 2.54 -25.32 -9.45
N ARG A 449 2.44 -26.03 -10.59
CA ARG A 449 1.76 -27.33 -10.65
C ARG A 449 2.50 -28.33 -9.78
N ASP A 450 1.74 -29.17 -9.08
CA ASP A 450 2.26 -30.20 -8.18
C ASP A 450 3.15 -29.65 -7.04
N TYR A 451 3.14 -28.33 -6.82
CA TYR A 451 3.91 -27.68 -5.77
C TYR A 451 3.12 -27.60 -4.47
N TRP A 452 3.44 -28.50 -3.54
CA TRP A 452 2.86 -28.62 -2.21
C TRP A 452 3.95 -28.54 -1.16
N LEU A 453 3.69 -27.83 -0.06
CA LEU A 453 4.66 -27.62 1.02
C LEU A 453 4.07 -28.04 2.36
N ASP A 454 4.89 -28.68 3.18
CA ASP A 454 4.63 -28.98 4.59
C ASP A 454 5.22 -27.94 5.55
N TYR A 455 5.84 -26.89 5.01
CA TYR A 455 6.38 -25.72 5.70
C TYR A 455 5.90 -24.43 5.02
N VAL A 456 6.03 -23.28 5.69
CA VAL A 456 5.76 -21.98 5.08
C VAL A 456 7.01 -21.48 4.37
N TYR A 457 6.87 -21.18 3.09
CA TYR A 457 7.88 -20.50 2.31
C TYR A 457 7.46 -19.05 2.05
N MET A 458 8.32 -18.12 2.45
CA MET A 458 8.15 -16.68 2.22
C MET A 458 8.95 -16.22 1.00
N GLY A 459 8.37 -15.33 0.20
CA GLY A 459 9.09 -14.55 -0.80
C GLY A 459 10.04 -13.55 -0.16
N GLU A 460 10.99 -13.07 -0.95
CA GLU A 460 11.96 -12.03 -0.59
C GLU A 460 11.99 -10.97 -1.71
N ASN A 461 12.76 -9.88 -1.55
CA ASN A 461 12.87 -8.79 -2.54
C ASN A 461 11.73 -7.75 -2.52
N ALA A 462 11.33 -7.37 -1.31
CA ALA A 462 10.27 -6.40 -1.06
C ALA A 462 10.68 -4.91 -1.12
N ALA A 463 11.97 -4.63 -1.30
CA ALA A 463 12.59 -3.31 -1.49
C ALA A 463 12.42 -2.27 -0.36
N TYR A 464 11.76 -2.59 0.76
CA TYR A 464 11.60 -1.66 1.90
C TYR A 464 12.79 -1.65 2.87
N SER A 465 13.69 -2.62 2.78
CA SER A 465 14.60 -2.99 3.88
C SER A 465 15.89 -2.17 3.96
N THR A 466 15.74 -0.86 4.12
CA THR A 466 16.87 0.04 4.37
C THR A 466 17.49 -0.22 5.75
N ARG A 467 18.76 0.14 5.95
CA ARG A 467 19.40 0.03 7.28
C ARG A 467 18.60 0.77 8.36
N TYR A 468 18.07 1.95 8.03
CA TYR A 468 17.25 2.75 8.92
C TYR A 468 15.93 2.02 9.26
N ALA A 469 15.22 1.51 8.25
CA ALA A 469 13.99 0.77 8.47
C ALA A 469 14.22 -0.46 9.37
N ARG A 470 15.21 -1.30 9.06
CA ARG A 470 15.55 -2.50 9.83
C ARG A 470 15.75 -2.21 11.32
N HIS A 471 16.51 -1.15 11.64
CA HIS A 471 16.72 -0.76 13.03
C HIS A 471 15.40 -0.33 13.71
N LYS A 472 14.55 0.45 13.03
CA LYS A 472 13.26 0.88 13.57
C LYS A 472 12.27 -0.29 13.73
N LEU A 473 12.31 -1.29 12.85
CA LEU A 473 11.50 -2.51 12.97
C LEU A 473 11.93 -3.36 14.16
N ALA A 474 13.25 -3.54 14.37
CA ALA A 474 13.78 -4.22 15.55
C ALA A 474 13.33 -3.54 16.85
N ASN A 475 13.37 -2.20 16.91
CA ASN A 475 12.89 -1.45 18.07
C ASN A 475 11.38 -1.59 18.29
N ALA A 476 10.59 -1.57 17.21
CA ALA A 476 9.15 -1.80 17.30
C ALA A 476 8.82 -3.21 17.81
N ALA A 477 9.52 -4.23 17.31
CA ALA A 477 9.42 -5.61 17.78
C ALA A 477 9.74 -5.73 19.27
N ALA A 478 10.87 -5.15 19.71
CA ALA A 478 11.26 -5.12 21.11
C ALA A 478 10.21 -4.44 22.00
N ALA A 479 9.64 -3.31 21.56
CA ALA A 479 8.58 -2.60 22.28
C ALA A 479 7.29 -3.40 22.42
N MET A 480 7.05 -4.37 21.53
CA MET A 480 5.93 -5.32 21.62
C MET A 480 6.25 -6.55 22.48
N GLY A 481 7.51 -6.76 22.87
CA GLY A 481 7.99 -7.98 23.50
C GLY A 481 8.18 -9.14 22.51
N LEU A 482 8.42 -8.84 21.23
CA LEU A 482 8.65 -9.82 20.18
C LEU A 482 10.16 -9.95 19.88
N ASN A 483 10.62 -11.19 19.69
CA ASN A 483 11.94 -11.51 19.15
C ASN A 483 12.12 -10.97 17.72
N TYR A 484 13.30 -10.43 17.42
CA TYR A 484 13.67 -9.97 16.07
C TYR A 484 14.97 -10.62 15.58
N SER A 485 14.86 -11.61 14.71
CA SER A 485 15.97 -12.45 14.23
C SER A 485 16.82 -11.82 13.12
N SER A 486 16.57 -10.55 12.78
CA SER A 486 17.26 -9.82 11.71
C SER A 486 17.17 -10.46 10.31
N VAL A 487 16.16 -11.31 10.08
CA VAL A 487 15.72 -11.64 8.72
C VAL A 487 15.03 -10.41 8.16
N THR A 488 15.28 -10.10 6.90
CA THR A 488 14.88 -8.81 6.34
C THR A 488 14.40 -8.95 4.92
N ASN A 489 13.68 -7.95 4.41
CA ASN A 489 13.30 -7.87 2.99
C ASN A 489 12.34 -9.00 2.56
N ILE A 490 11.56 -9.50 3.52
CA ILE A 490 10.51 -10.49 3.32
C ILE A 490 9.40 -9.85 2.46
N ALA A 491 9.08 -10.48 1.35
CA ALA A 491 8.08 -10.00 0.40
C ALA A 491 6.66 -10.42 0.76
N SER A 492 5.70 -9.80 0.08
CA SER A 492 4.26 -10.01 0.27
C SER A 492 3.86 -11.48 0.16
N THR A 493 4.50 -12.24 -0.72
CA THR A 493 4.04 -13.59 -1.03
C THR A 493 4.50 -14.60 0.00
N TYR A 494 3.58 -15.46 0.44
CA TYR A 494 3.94 -16.65 1.18
C TYR A 494 2.93 -17.78 1.01
N TYR A 495 3.44 -19.01 1.08
CA TYR A 495 2.71 -20.21 0.75
C TYR A 495 3.12 -21.37 1.65
N GLY A 496 2.16 -22.16 2.10
CA GLY A 496 2.41 -23.31 2.97
C GLY A 496 1.16 -23.76 3.71
N PRO A 497 1.31 -24.57 4.77
CA PRO A 497 0.19 -25.05 5.57
C PRO A 497 -0.75 -23.91 5.96
N ALA A 498 -2.04 -24.02 5.64
CA ALA A 498 -2.98 -22.91 5.82
C ALA A 498 -3.02 -22.43 7.27
N HIS A 499 -3.01 -23.35 8.23
CA HIS A 499 -2.94 -23.03 9.66
C HIS A 499 -1.79 -22.07 10.00
N ASP A 500 -0.60 -22.32 9.47
CA ASP A 500 0.61 -21.58 9.80
C ASP A 500 0.65 -20.24 9.06
N VAL A 501 0.23 -20.22 7.79
CA VAL A 501 0.02 -19.00 6.99
C VAL A 501 -0.98 -18.05 7.67
N LEU A 502 -2.07 -18.58 8.22
CA LEU A 502 -3.08 -17.83 8.95
C LEU A 502 -2.58 -17.32 10.31
N ASN A 503 -1.67 -18.04 10.97
CA ASN A 503 -1.03 -17.58 12.21
C ASN A 503 -0.01 -16.46 11.96
N ILE A 504 0.78 -16.56 10.88
CA ILE A 504 1.65 -15.47 10.42
C ILE A 504 0.80 -14.23 10.11
N ALA A 505 -0.30 -14.38 9.36
CA ALA A 505 -1.21 -13.28 9.07
C ALA A 505 -1.79 -12.64 10.35
N ALA A 506 -2.12 -13.44 11.37
CA ALA A 506 -2.71 -12.94 12.61
C ALA A 506 -1.73 -12.05 13.38
N LEU A 507 -0.48 -12.50 13.51
CA LEU A 507 0.55 -11.71 14.17
C LEU A 507 0.90 -10.47 13.32
N THR A 508 0.95 -10.58 11.99
CA THR A 508 1.16 -9.44 11.07
C THR A 508 0.12 -8.35 11.30
N VAL A 509 -1.18 -8.70 11.38
CA VAL A 509 -2.26 -7.72 11.61
C VAL A 509 -2.13 -7.05 12.98
N ALA A 510 -1.90 -7.83 14.04
CA ALA A 510 -1.77 -7.29 15.39
C ALA A 510 -0.52 -6.39 15.55
N ALA A 511 0.63 -6.86 15.05
CA ALA A 511 1.88 -6.11 15.06
C ALA A 511 1.79 -4.85 14.20
N GLY A 512 1.08 -4.89 13.06
CA GLY A 512 0.89 -3.76 12.18
C GLY A 512 0.14 -2.60 12.83
N LYS A 513 -0.92 -2.88 13.60
CA LYS A 513 -1.61 -1.85 14.39
C LYS A 513 -0.66 -1.16 15.37
N PHE A 514 0.07 -1.95 16.16
CA PHE A 514 1.03 -1.38 17.11
C PHE A 514 2.13 -0.57 16.41
N ALA A 515 2.77 -1.17 15.40
CA ALA A 515 3.88 -0.58 14.67
C ALA A 515 3.47 0.72 13.96
N ARG A 516 2.23 0.82 13.47
CA ARG A 516 1.70 2.08 12.90
C ARG A 516 1.75 3.22 13.91
N TYR A 517 1.30 3.00 15.14
CA TYR A 517 1.37 4.04 16.17
C TYR A 517 2.80 4.29 16.65
N PHE A 518 3.63 3.24 16.72
CA PHE A 518 5.02 3.37 17.12
C PHE A 518 5.85 4.20 16.12
N LEU A 519 5.68 3.94 14.81
CA LEU A 519 6.51 4.49 13.74
C LEU A 519 5.91 5.74 13.08
N PHE A 520 4.57 5.85 13.03
CA PHE A 520 3.87 6.80 12.19
C PHE A 520 2.67 7.50 12.87
N ALA A 521 2.54 7.47 14.20
CA ALA A 521 1.59 8.35 14.91
C ALA A 521 2.06 9.81 14.89
N GLU A 522 1.15 10.74 15.19
CA GLU A 522 1.53 12.14 15.42
C GLU A 522 2.64 12.25 16.48
N GLY A 523 3.58 13.17 16.28
CA GLY A 523 4.73 13.34 17.17
C GLY A 523 5.85 12.30 17.00
N THR A 524 5.73 11.34 16.07
CA THR A 524 6.86 10.50 15.64
C THR A 524 7.75 11.26 14.64
N PRO A 525 9.06 10.95 14.51
CA PRO A 525 9.98 11.67 13.62
C PRO A 525 9.47 11.83 12.19
N CYS A 526 8.87 10.79 11.61
CA CYS A 526 8.35 10.84 10.24
C CYS A 526 7.03 11.62 10.08
N LYS A 527 6.34 11.90 11.19
CA LYS A 527 5.14 12.75 11.23
C LYS A 527 5.39 14.15 11.79
N LEU A 528 6.61 14.41 12.28
CA LEU A 528 7.00 15.75 12.68
C LEU A 528 7.14 16.66 11.45
N PRO A 529 6.91 17.98 11.65
CA PRO A 529 7.20 18.95 10.63
C PRO A 529 8.66 18.93 10.17
N LEU A 530 9.02 19.29 8.92
CA LEU A 530 10.42 19.16 8.45
C LEU A 530 11.39 19.97 9.31
N GLY A 531 10.99 21.17 9.75
CA GLY A 531 11.81 22.01 10.64
C GLY A 531 12.02 21.44 12.05
N LEU A 532 11.23 20.44 12.44
CA LEU A 532 11.32 19.74 13.74
C LEU A 532 11.76 18.27 13.60
N ARG A 533 11.86 17.79 12.36
CA ARG A 533 12.26 16.42 12.10
C ARG A 533 13.73 16.27 12.45
N PRO A 534 14.11 15.27 13.26
CA PRO A 534 15.51 14.95 13.49
C PRO A 534 16.26 14.77 12.17
N LYS A 535 17.48 15.31 12.05
CA LYS A 535 18.24 15.27 10.79
C LYS A 535 18.55 13.84 10.33
N ASP A 536 18.62 12.90 11.27
CA ASP A 536 18.85 11.48 11.04
C ASP A 536 17.57 10.69 10.69
N ALA A 537 16.38 11.32 10.77
CA ALA A 537 15.12 10.66 10.47
C ALA A 537 14.91 10.55 8.95
N MET A 538 15.09 9.33 8.43
CA MET A 538 14.86 9.01 7.01
C MET A 538 13.42 8.53 6.83
N CYS A 539 12.61 9.32 6.12
CA CYS A 539 11.15 9.13 6.04
C CYS A 539 10.63 9.18 4.60
N GLU A 540 11.41 8.62 3.69
CA GLU A 540 11.12 8.56 2.26
C GLU A 540 11.27 7.13 1.74
N TRP A 541 10.48 6.79 0.73
CA TRP A 541 10.59 5.51 0.05
C TRP A 541 11.98 5.34 -0.58
N GLY A 542 12.56 4.15 -0.45
CA GLY A 542 13.90 3.83 -0.95
C GLY A 542 15.07 4.28 -0.05
N SER A 543 14.86 5.23 0.87
CA SER A 543 15.93 5.72 1.77
C SER A 543 15.67 5.44 3.25
N GLY A 544 14.42 5.33 3.69
CA GLY A 544 14.08 5.14 5.10
C GLY A 544 12.73 4.47 5.33
N LEU A 545 11.98 5.00 6.30
CA LEU A 545 10.63 4.56 6.63
C LEU A 545 9.60 5.14 5.66
N HIS A 546 8.68 4.30 5.19
CA HIS A 546 7.56 4.72 4.36
C HIS A 546 6.26 4.08 4.85
N GLU A 547 5.26 4.90 5.20
CA GLU A 547 4.00 4.38 5.76
C GLU A 547 3.22 3.52 4.75
N GLY A 548 3.37 3.78 3.44
CA GLY A 548 2.68 3.02 2.39
C GLY A 548 3.07 1.54 2.31
N VAL A 549 4.09 1.09 3.05
CA VAL A 549 4.52 -0.32 3.14
C VAL A 549 4.37 -0.91 4.55
N MET A 550 3.47 -0.36 5.36
CA MET A 550 3.22 -0.85 6.73
C MET A 550 2.90 -2.35 6.78
N LEU A 551 2.21 -2.88 5.77
CA LEU A 551 1.96 -4.31 5.65
C LEU A 551 3.27 -5.12 5.69
N LEU A 552 4.24 -4.73 4.86
CA LEU A 552 5.53 -5.43 4.74
C LEU A 552 6.36 -5.31 6.01
N TYR A 553 6.37 -4.13 6.65
CA TYR A 553 7.00 -3.92 7.96
C TYR A 553 6.42 -4.80 9.04
N SER A 554 5.09 -4.90 9.10
CA SER A 554 4.42 -5.72 10.11
C SER A 554 4.65 -7.21 9.89
N GLN A 555 4.73 -7.65 8.64
CA GLN A 555 5.05 -9.02 8.29
C GLN A 555 6.50 -9.38 8.62
N ASP A 556 7.45 -8.48 8.36
CA ASP A 556 8.85 -8.63 8.75
C ASP A 556 8.97 -8.89 10.25
N ILE A 557 8.32 -8.06 11.07
CA ILE A 557 8.29 -8.21 12.53
C ILE A 557 7.67 -9.56 12.93
N ALA A 558 6.52 -9.92 12.36
CA ALA A 558 5.81 -11.15 12.71
C ALA A 558 6.64 -12.40 12.38
N VAL A 559 7.19 -12.49 11.17
CA VAL A 559 8.01 -13.63 10.73
C VAL A 559 9.27 -13.76 11.57
N ASN A 560 9.96 -12.65 11.86
CA ASN A 560 11.15 -12.67 12.70
C ASN A 560 10.89 -13.24 14.09
N HIS A 561 9.71 -13.00 14.64
CA HIS A 561 9.29 -13.59 15.90
C HIS A 561 8.99 -15.09 15.75
N LEU A 562 8.20 -15.46 14.74
CA LEU A 562 7.73 -16.83 14.53
C LEU A 562 8.84 -17.79 14.08
N LEU A 563 9.95 -17.28 13.54
CA LEU A 563 11.17 -18.08 13.33
C LEU A 563 11.75 -18.66 14.64
N THR A 564 11.35 -18.14 15.80
CA THR A 564 11.76 -18.64 17.11
C THR A 564 10.72 -19.55 17.78
N THR A 565 9.63 -19.87 17.07
CA THR A 565 8.55 -20.74 17.56
C THR A 565 8.57 -22.09 16.84
N ASP A 566 7.51 -22.88 17.02
CA ASP A 566 7.29 -24.20 16.41
C ASP A 566 6.74 -24.16 14.97
N ILE A 567 6.59 -22.96 14.38
CA ILE A 567 6.16 -22.81 12.99
C ILE A 567 7.38 -23.01 12.08
N ASP A 568 7.33 -24.00 11.19
CA ASP A 568 8.40 -24.26 10.20
C ASP A 568 8.32 -23.23 9.08
N ILE A 569 9.08 -22.13 9.22
CA ILE A 569 9.25 -21.10 8.19
C ILE A 569 10.62 -21.29 7.55
N ARG A 570 10.66 -21.41 6.22
CA ARG A 570 11.90 -21.53 5.46
C ARG A 570 12.06 -20.37 4.49
N LEU A 571 13.31 -19.94 4.37
CA LEU A 571 13.77 -18.91 3.44
C LEU A 571 14.79 -19.58 2.52
N HIS A 572 14.82 -19.18 1.26
CA HIS A 572 15.71 -19.79 0.28
C HIS A 572 16.69 -18.73 -0.25
N PRO A 573 17.99 -19.05 -0.35
CA PRO A 573 19.00 -18.08 -0.83
C PRO A 573 18.68 -17.45 -2.19
N LYS A 574 17.94 -18.17 -3.03
CA LYS A 574 17.37 -17.68 -4.29
C LYS A 574 15.86 -17.70 -4.19
N SER A 575 15.26 -16.54 -3.98
CA SER A 575 13.81 -16.42 -3.89
C SER A 575 13.12 -16.98 -5.14
N GLN A 576 12.17 -17.88 -4.93
CA GLN A 576 11.34 -18.49 -5.99
C GLN A 576 9.99 -17.77 -6.15
N TYR A 577 9.68 -16.88 -5.22
CA TYR A 577 8.52 -15.99 -5.26
C TYR A 577 8.99 -14.56 -5.53
N ASP A 578 8.04 -13.75 -5.99
CA ASP A 578 8.26 -12.33 -6.26
C ASP A 578 9.45 -12.06 -7.22
N ALA A 579 9.69 -12.99 -8.15
CA ALA A 579 10.71 -12.79 -9.18
C ALA A 579 10.24 -11.73 -10.20
N GLY A 580 11.13 -10.82 -10.60
CA GLY A 580 10.78 -9.75 -11.54
C GLY A 580 10.32 -10.26 -12.91
N THR A 581 9.34 -9.56 -13.50
CA THR A 581 8.78 -9.87 -14.83
C THR A 581 9.67 -9.41 -15.99
N THR A 582 10.71 -8.62 -15.72
CA THR A 582 11.62 -8.10 -16.76
C THR A 582 12.53 -9.15 -17.35
N ASN A 583 12.74 -10.24 -16.62
CA ASN A 583 13.76 -11.22 -16.91
C ASN A 583 13.48 -11.96 -18.24
N LEU A 584 14.54 -12.27 -18.98
CA LEU A 584 14.47 -13.05 -20.22
C LEU A 584 14.66 -14.56 -19.99
N VAL A 585 14.55 -15.00 -18.74
CA VAL A 585 14.67 -16.42 -18.36
C VAL A 585 13.40 -17.18 -18.70
N HIS A 586 13.46 -18.51 -18.61
CA HIS A 586 12.32 -19.38 -18.85
C HIS A 586 11.26 -19.25 -17.73
N PRO A 587 9.94 -19.29 -18.03
CA PRO A 587 8.90 -19.22 -17.00
C PRO A 587 9.03 -20.27 -15.89
N CYS A 588 9.68 -21.40 -16.15
CA CYS A 588 9.91 -22.46 -15.17
C CYS A 588 11.06 -22.19 -14.18
N THR A 589 11.84 -21.11 -14.36
CA THR A 589 12.97 -20.79 -13.49
C THR A 589 12.50 -20.50 -12.05
N PHE A 590 11.38 -19.78 -11.88
CA PHE A 590 10.82 -19.45 -10.57
C PHE A 590 9.38 -19.96 -10.43
N LEU A 591 8.85 -19.99 -9.21
CA LEU A 591 7.49 -20.44 -8.91
C LEU A 591 6.46 -19.36 -9.16
N MET A 592 6.82 -18.10 -8.91
CA MET A 592 5.90 -16.97 -9.08
C MET A 592 6.64 -15.67 -9.42
N TYR A 593 6.02 -14.87 -10.28
CA TYR A 593 6.56 -13.59 -10.75
C TYR A 593 5.75 -12.42 -10.21
N HIS A 594 6.40 -11.27 -10.01
CA HIS A 594 5.80 -10.03 -9.54
C HIS A 594 6.11 -8.87 -10.49
N ILE A 595 5.10 -8.08 -10.83
CA ILE A 595 5.29 -6.92 -11.71
C ILE A 595 5.81 -5.74 -10.87
N TYR A 596 7.04 -5.32 -11.14
CA TYR A 596 7.61 -4.10 -10.55
C TYR A 596 7.31 -2.85 -11.40
N HIS A 597 7.48 -1.66 -10.82
CA HIS A 597 7.10 -0.38 -11.45
C HIS A 597 8.09 0.15 -12.52
N GLY A 598 9.07 -0.66 -12.96
CA GLY A 598 10.17 -0.25 -13.86
C GLY A 598 9.84 -0.31 -15.36
N ALA A 599 10.70 0.25 -16.22
CA ALA A 599 10.46 0.48 -17.64
C ALA A 599 10.59 -0.78 -18.51
N GLU A 600 9.65 -1.71 -18.36
CA GLU A 600 9.63 -3.00 -19.05
C GLU A 600 8.73 -2.99 -20.30
N ARG A 601 8.74 -4.09 -21.05
CA ARG A 601 7.76 -4.38 -22.11
C ARG A 601 6.31 -4.27 -21.61
N PHE A 602 6.08 -4.54 -20.33
CA PHE A 602 4.80 -4.38 -19.65
C PHE A 602 4.86 -3.28 -18.57
N SER A 603 3.99 -2.28 -18.68
CA SER A 603 3.82 -1.20 -17.71
C SER A 603 2.39 -1.22 -17.18
N LYS A 604 2.24 -1.30 -15.84
CA LYS A 604 0.93 -1.24 -15.17
C LYS A 604 0.15 0.02 -15.57
N PHE A 605 0.84 1.15 -15.72
CA PHE A 605 0.23 2.43 -16.08
C PHE A 605 -0.24 2.46 -17.54
N ALA A 606 0.58 1.96 -18.46
CA ALA A 606 0.20 1.85 -19.88
C ALA A 606 -0.96 0.86 -20.06
N PHE A 607 -0.94 -0.24 -19.31
CA PHE A 607 -1.98 -1.24 -19.29
C PHE A 607 -3.31 -0.71 -18.74
N ALA A 608 -3.29 0.01 -17.61
CA ALA A 608 -4.47 0.66 -17.05
C ALA A 608 -5.07 1.70 -18.01
N SER A 609 -4.23 2.33 -18.83
CA SER A 609 -4.64 3.31 -19.86
C SER A 609 -5.09 2.67 -21.17
N ASN A 610 -5.17 1.33 -21.25
CA ASN A 610 -5.46 0.58 -22.47
C ASN A 610 -4.48 0.80 -23.64
N ASN A 611 -3.24 1.23 -23.35
CA ASN A 611 -2.27 1.56 -24.39
C ASN A 611 -1.77 0.32 -25.16
N TYR A 612 -2.08 -0.89 -24.71
CA TYR A 612 -1.70 -2.14 -25.39
C TYR A 612 -2.78 -2.70 -26.32
N GLN A 613 -3.93 -2.04 -26.50
CA GLN A 613 -5.01 -2.54 -27.38
C GLN A 613 -4.55 -2.91 -28.79
N ASN A 614 -3.58 -2.19 -29.34
CA ASN A 614 -3.06 -2.41 -30.69
C ASN A 614 -1.67 -3.06 -30.73
N LEU A 615 -1.12 -3.48 -29.59
CA LEU A 615 0.16 -4.17 -29.56
C LEU A 615 0.02 -5.52 -30.28
N ASP A 616 0.78 -5.72 -31.36
CA ASP A 616 0.87 -7.01 -32.01
C ASP A 616 1.71 -7.97 -31.15
N MET A 617 1.14 -9.12 -30.81
CA MET A 617 1.79 -10.15 -30.00
C MET A 617 2.26 -11.35 -30.81
N ALA A 618 2.19 -11.31 -32.15
CA ALA A 618 2.54 -12.43 -33.01
C ALA A 618 4.00 -12.93 -32.83
N ASP A 619 4.90 -12.04 -32.44
CA ASP A 619 6.32 -12.31 -32.24
C ASP A 619 6.70 -12.70 -30.80
N PHE A 620 5.75 -12.70 -29.87
CA PHE A 620 6.02 -13.04 -28.47
C PHE A 620 6.57 -14.46 -28.36
N ASP A 621 7.54 -14.65 -27.47
CA ASP A 621 8.06 -15.96 -27.08
C ASP A 621 7.63 -16.29 -25.64
N LEU A 622 6.61 -17.14 -25.50
CA LEU A 622 6.07 -17.54 -24.20
C LEU A 622 7.04 -18.43 -23.40
N ASN A 623 8.20 -18.79 -23.95
CA ASN A 623 9.31 -19.39 -23.19
C ASN A 623 10.19 -18.34 -22.50
N THR A 624 9.81 -17.05 -22.53
CA THR A 624 10.46 -15.99 -21.76
C THR A 624 9.47 -15.38 -20.77
N VAL A 625 9.91 -15.14 -19.52
CA VAL A 625 9.07 -14.59 -18.44
C VAL A 625 8.40 -13.28 -18.84
N ARG A 626 9.15 -12.37 -19.46
CA ARG A 626 8.65 -11.08 -19.92
C ARG A 626 7.46 -11.22 -20.87
N ASP A 627 7.60 -12.02 -21.92
CA ASP A 627 6.54 -12.16 -22.93
C ASP A 627 5.39 -13.04 -22.40
N TYR A 628 5.68 -14.06 -21.59
CA TYR A 628 4.69 -14.89 -20.89
C TYR A 628 3.75 -14.08 -19.99
N THR A 629 4.32 -13.26 -19.09
CA THR A 629 3.54 -12.45 -18.14
C THR A 629 2.80 -11.31 -18.85
N THR A 630 3.44 -10.66 -19.84
CA THR A 630 2.79 -9.66 -20.70
C THR A 630 1.59 -10.29 -21.44
N TRP A 631 1.78 -11.46 -22.07
CA TRP A 631 0.72 -12.15 -22.80
C TRP A 631 -0.47 -12.48 -21.90
N LEU A 632 -0.23 -13.03 -20.72
CA LEU A 632 -1.28 -13.35 -19.74
C LEU A 632 -2.07 -12.10 -19.33
N ALA A 633 -1.37 -11.02 -19.00
CA ALA A 633 -1.98 -9.77 -18.60
C ALA A 633 -2.89 -9.18 -19.69
N LEU A 634 -2.39 -9.12 -20.92
CA LEU A 634 -3.10 -8.52 -22.06
C LEU A 634 -4.29 -9.37 -22.50
N THR A 635 -4.08 -10.67 -22.69
CA THR A 635 -5.15 -11.57 -23.17
C THR A 635 -6.25 -11.80 -22.14
N ALA A 636 -5.95 -11.74 -20.84
CA ALA A 636 -6.99 -11.75 -19.80
C ALA A 636 -7.89 -10.51 -19.80
N ASN A 637 -7.46 -9.44 -20.45
CA ASN A 637 -8.09 -8.13 -20.41
C ASN A 637 -8.51 -7.62 -21.79
N ASN A 638 -8.56 -8.50 -22.79
CA ASN A 638 -8.91 -8.15 -24.17
C ASN A 638 -8.06 -7.00 -24.74
N GLN A 639 -6.77 -6.96 -24.36
CA GLN A 639 -5.78 -6.07 -24.95
C GLN A 639 -4.80 -6.88 -25.81
N GLY A 640 -4.11 -6.20 -26.73
CA GLY A 640 -3.22 -6.82 -27.71
C GLY A 640 -3.96 -7.48 -28.88
N LYS A 641 -3.21 -7.74 -29.97
CA LYS A 641 -3.67 -8.43 -31.18
C LYS A 641 -2.83 -9.68 -31.41
N ASN A 642 -3.40 -10.65 -32.13
CA ASN A 642 -2.72 -11.88 -32.55
C ASN A 642 -2.13 -12.70 -31.37
N GLY A 643 -2.77 -12.66 -30.20
CA GLY A 643 -2.33 -13.42 -29.02
C GLY A 643 -2.49 -14.93 -29.14
N ASP A 644 -3.31 -15.39 -30.07
CA ASP A 644 -3.47 -16.79 -30.44
C ASP A 644 -2.20 -17.39 -31.08
N ILE A 645 -1.47 -16.59 -31.87
CA ILE A 645 -0.23 -17.04 -32.55
C ILE A 645 0.84 -17.54 -31.57
N PRO A 646 1.30 -16.77 -30.56
CA PRO A 646 2.29 -17.26 -29.61
C PRO A 646 1.77 -18.43 -28.76
N PHE A 647 0.46 -18.50 -28.50
CA PHE A 647 -0.15 -19.61 -27.77
C PHE A 647 -0.15 -20.91 -28.59
N GLU A 648 -0.36 -20.84 -29.90
CA GLU A 648 -0.21 -21.97 -30.82
C GLU A 648 1.21 -22.51 -30.87
N LYS A 649 2.23 -21.64 -30.85
CA LYS A 649 3.65 -22.04 -30.86
C LYS A 649 4.01 -22.94 -29.68
N VAL A 650 3.34 -22.76 -28.54
CA VAL A 650 3.54 -23.59 -27.33
C VAL A 650 2.48 -24.70 -27.19
N GLY A 651 1.79 -25.04 -28.27
CA GLY A 651 0.84 -26.16 -28.31
C GLY A 651 -0.49 -25.89 -27.61
N ARG A 652 -0.83 -24.63 -27.35
CA ARG A 652 -2.05 -24.19 -26.64
C ARG A 652 -2.21 -24.81 -25.25
N ASP A 653 -1.11 -24.99 -24.54
CA ASP A 653 -1.11 -25.63 -23.22
C ASP A 653 0.03 -25.06 -22.34
N LEU A 654 -0.21 -23.94 -21.65
CA LEU A 654 0.81 -23.32 -20.80
C LEU A 654 1.26 -24.22 -19.65
N SER A 655 0.39 -25.15 -19.23
CA SER A 655 0.69 -26.12 -18.18
C SER A 655 1.87 -27.05 -18.53
N LYS A 656 2.22 -27.17 -19.82
CA LYS A 656 3.28 -28.07 -20.32
C LYS A 656 4.59 -27.39 -20.65
N LEU A 657 4.70 -26.08 -20.42
CA LEU A 657 5.94 -25.33 -20.71
C LEU A 657 7.15 -25.91 -19.97
N CYS A 658 6.95 -26.54 -18.81
CA CYS A 658 8.04 -27.14 -18.04
C CYS A 658 8.35 -28.60 -18.42
N ASP A 659 7.57 -29.27 -19.26
CA ASP A 659 7.72 -30.71 -19.54
C ASP A 659 9.10 -31.08 -20.12
N ASN A 660 9.70 -30.16 -20.88
CA ASN A 660 11.00 -30.34 -21.52
C ASN A 660 12.07 -29.38 -20.99
N TRP A 661 11.75 -28.60 -19.96
CA TRP A 661 12.69 -27.66 -19.38
C TRP A 661 13.69 -28.40 -18.49
N LYS A 662 14.98 -28.10 -18.65
CA LYS A 662 16.06 -28.58 -17.80
C LYS A 662 16.71 -27.35 -17.17
N GLU A 663 16.81 -27.37 -15.85
CA GLU A 663 17.43 -26.31 -15.05
C GLU A 663 18.92 -26.16 -15.33
#